data_AF-A0A7W4G308-F1
#
_entry.id   AF-A0A7W4G308-F1
#
_cell.length_a   1.000
_cell.length_b   1.000
_cell.length_c   1.000
_cell.angle_alpha   90.00
_cell.angle_beta   90.00
_cell.angle_gamma   90.00
#
_symmetry.space_group_name_H-M   'P 1'
#
loop_
_entity.id
_entity.type
_entity.pdbx_description
1 polymer ?
#
loop_
_entity_poly.entity_id
_entity_poly.type
_entity_poly.pdbx_seq_one_letter_code
_entity_poly.pdbx_strand_id
1 'polypeptide(L)'
;MNRSPFYLGEWQITPLANSIQRLGKTKQLEPKAMDVLLRLCQQQGDIVTSDELLDHCWKNIDVGDNPLHKTITQLRKALGDKASEPHYIETIRKRGYRVIAKLDFPLTDDIPSANKTWQGGSPFLGLSAYNPSDTHLFFGRNQSIETLLDRVSSQINFGRAFCLILGPSGTGKSSLVNAGILPKLLDERGYNGIGVVSYTQLDFADVHQNRLFLDLACALLDWDINTHPVFEGLSAQTLAEQLQFAIDDVINAIQAALSKAATQLKTPQLFLFIDRLEVLLSSPLFSNDTRSHFLSVIERLATSKAVIVFSACRNDFYPLVVEQPSFMAGKAHGAHYDLTPPNRHELQQIIRLPALTANLTFSQDPHTKTPLDEILCADTANNPDALPMLQYTLQELYLQRSDNNELLHSVYEKLGGIEGAIGKKAEEIFIGLSQAQQQQLKSVLSQLVTLNPDGKTITSRAARWQTLNNKSQKEFVQAMVESRLFVSHLQNGEACFSLAHEALLRQWPRAKNWISEHKEALGVKSRLQNQTQHWLAEHKSAAYLLAPGKPLQEVISLLDGNVFKLDDNEHALIKSSIKSTKTKTNIKRGTIFLLCLLTFTALLMSFSSFKAQQQAQQKRLEAESLLGFMVGDFADKLRSVKRMDLLDGISNKALEYFTNQVEEPSSLFNFNSQQAEFKSRFQYAQTLEAMGEVAYSRGKTIEAFTAFENARIRLEALLKIQPNNLELLTLAGANAFWLGQLSYDKSDYAATEPLFKKYHSYSEIMYSLAPNDFNSIMELSYSHNSLGSLYLKQFNYTGAKQRFTESLALKNKALELKPNNKNLLRDKADTISWLAKTEERLGNFNAALTMYANASNELKSLLIEYPADASLASSLAYTYIQQSYLLSYLPNRQPAYKKAQQATNTINNARLQDPKSKEIQRYYYRFLVHQLTLSGDKKIDNRVKDIINFMKMQDFKNNFAINTQLSLIQYFIDRQLPQKAHELLKALENDVNYQRYITNKAKSDDNVDFTNKNLLEAKLTENKLQQEQLCLNALNAIIQTVKINQSIHVTHPLMQAYTCLNRANEMPKTKASLVKLGITNFTL
;
A
#
# COMPACT_ATOMS: atom_id res chain seq x y z
N MET A 1 21.99 -0.27 13.42
CA MET A 1 22.30 -1.52 12.68
C MET A 1 21.01 -2.26 12.41
N ASN A 2 20.73 -2.53 11.14
CA ASN A 2 19.46 -3.06 10.62
C ASN A 2 19.08 -4.43 11.21
N ARG A 3 17.80 -4.79 11.06
CA ARG A 3 17.22 -6.09 11.44
C ARG A 3 17.82 -7.30 10.68
N SER A 4 18.73 -7.06 9.74
CA SER A 4 19.34 -8.06 8.87
C SER A 4 20.47 -8.83 9.57
N PRO A 5 20.68 -10.11 9.21
CA PRO A 5 21.80 -10.88 9.74
C PRO A 5 23.15 -10.26 9.38
N PHE A 6 24.13 -10.35 10.28
CA PHE A 6 25.51 -9.91 10.05
C PHE A 6 26.52 -10.84 10.71
N TYR A 7 27.79 -10.78 10.34
CA TYR A 7 28.85 -11.62 10.87
C TYR A 7 29.75 -10.84 11.84
N LEU A 8 30.07 -11.48 12.96
CA LEU A 8 31.07 -11.05 13.93
C LEU A 8 32.17 -12.13 13.97
N GLY A 9 33.21 -11.94 13.17
CA GLY A 9 34.16 -13.00 12.81
C GLY A 9 33.42 -14.21 12.24
N GLU A 10 33.63 -15.37 12.84
CA GLU A 10 33.03 -16.65 12.46
C GLU A 10 31.54 -16.84 12.86
N TRP A 11 30.95 -15.86 13.57
CA TRP A 11 29.59 -15.98 14.10
C TRP A 11 28.60 -15.15 13.28
N GLN A 12 27.59 -15.80 12.70
CA GLN A 12 26.42 -15.11 12.14
C GLN A 12 25.49 -14.69 13.27
N ILE A 13 25.20 -13.40 13.38
CA ILE A 13 24.30 -12.79 14.34
C ILE A 13 22.98 -12.50 13.62
N THR A 14 21.88 -13.03 14.16
CA THR A 14 20.52 -12.79 13.65
C THR A 14 19.71 -12.01 14.70
N PRO A 15 19.64 -10.67 14.60
CA PRO A 15 19.06 -9.82 15.66
C PRO A 15 17.59 -10.13 15.97
N LEU A 16 16.77 -10.33 14.93
CA LEU A 16 15.34 -10.63 15.09
C LEU A 16 15.08 -11.96 15.80
N ALA A 17 15.96 -12.94 15.59
CA ALA A 17 15.82 -14.27 16.17
C ALA A 17 16.53 -14.40 17.53
N ASN A 18 17.16 -13.32 18.04
CA ASN A 18 18.03 -13.32 19.22
C ASN A 18 19.06 -14.47 19.21
N SER A 19 19.55 -14.85 18.03
CA SER A 19 20.38 -16.05 17.89
C SER A 19 21.72 -15.75 17.24
N ILE A 20 22.72 -16.52 17.63
CA ILE A 20 24.05 -16.53 17.01
C ILE A 20 24.33 -17.93 16.49
N GLN A 21 24.96 -18.03 15.32
CA GLN A 21 25.21 -19.29 14.64
C GLN A 21 26.65 -19.36 14.16
N ARG A 22 27.30 -20.50 14.41
CA ARG A 22 28.63 -20.81 13.87
C ARG A 22 28.65 -22.28 13.47
N LEU A 23 29.09 -22.57 12.25
CA LEU A 23 29.17 -23.94 11.69
C LEU A 23 27.87 -24.74 11.89
N GLY A 24 26.72 -24.07 11.71
CA GLY A 24 25.40 -24.69 11.83
C GLY A 24 24.95 -25.06 13.25
N LYS A 25 25.67 -24.66 14.31
CA LYS A 25 25.22 -24.73 15.70
C LYS A 25 24.67 -23.37 16.13
N THR A 26 23.36 -23.31 16.32
CA THR A 26 22.66 -22.09 16.77
C THR A 26 22.63 -22.04 18.29
N LYS A 27 23.00 -20.90 18.85
CA LYS A 27 22.84 -20.58 20.28
C LYS A 27 21.87 -19.41 20.41
N GLN A 28 20.93 -19.54 21.34
CA GLN A 28 20.03 -18.46 21.70
C GLN A 28 20.70 -17.53 22.71
N LEU A 29 20.57 -16.23 22.48
CA LEU A 29 20.96 -15.18 23.41
C LEU A 29 19.72 -14.63 24.10
N GLU A 30 19.88 -14.17 25.33
CA GLU A 30 18.84 -13.35 25.96
C GLU A 30 18.70 -12.02 25.20
N PRO A 31 17.49 -11.44 25.10
CA PRO A 31 17.27 -10.18 24.38
C PRO A 31 18.23 -9.08 24.82
N LYS A 32 18.53 -8.98 26.12
CA LYS A 32 19.45 -7.99 26.66
C LYS A 32 20.90 -8.21 26.25
N ALA A 33 21.33 -9.47 26.15
CA ALA A 33 22.65 -9.81 25.66
C ALA A 33 22.77 -9.46 24.17
N MET A 34 21.71 -9.69 23.39
CA MET A 34 21.65 -9.26 21.99
C MET A 34 21.72 -7.73 21.88
N ASP A 35 20.96 -6.98 22.68
CA ASP A 35 20.99 -5.50 22.68
C ASP A 35 22.40 -4.95 22.96
N VAL A 36 23.09 -5.49 23.97
CA VAL A 36 24.48 -5.12 24.31
C VAL A 36 25.43 -5.47 23.17
N LEU A 37 25.31 -6.66 22.58
CA LEU A 37 26.13 -7.08 21.44
C LEU A 37 25.93 -6.15 20.25
N LEU A 38 24.69 -5.79 19.93
CA LEU A 38 24.37 -4.85 18.85
C LEU A 38 24.95 -3.47 19.13
N ARG A 39 24.87 -2.98 20.38
CA ARG A 39 25.42 -1.67 20.75
C ARG A 39 26.95 -1.66 20.63
N LEU A 40 27.62 -2.72 21.06
CA LEU A 40 29.06 -2.88 20.89
C LEU A 40 29.45 -2.96 19.41
N CYS A 41 28.69 -3.69 18.58
CA CYS A 41 28.94 -3.79 17.14
C CYS A 41 28.71 -2.44 16.42
N GLN A 42 27.75 -1.64 16.87
CA GLN A 42 27.45 -0.32 16.29
C GLN A 42 28.61 0.68 16.39
N GLN A 43 29.46 0.53 17.39
CA GLN A 43 30.61 1.41 17.61
C GLN A 43 31.91 0.84 17.01
N GLN A 44 31.81 -0.15 16.10
CA GLN A 44 32.84 -0.71 15.20
C GLN A 44 34.33 -0.45 15.60
N GLY A 45 34.79 -1.08 16.70
CA GLY A 45 36.19 -0.99 17.13
C GLY A 45 36.52 0.17 18.07
N ASP A 46 35.57 1.04 18.39
CA ASP A 46 35.68 2.05 19.44
C ASP A 46 35.33 1.48 20.82
N ILE A 47 35.79 2.18 21.85
CA ILE A 47 35.50 1.84 23.25
C ILE A 47 34.12 2.36 23.59
N VAL A 48 33.21 1.47 23.97
CA VAL A 48 31.89 1.82 24.52
C VAL A 48 31.99 1.78 26.04
N THR A 49 31.68 2.91 26.68
CA THR A 49 31.77 3.03 28.14
C THR A 49 30.69 2.20 28.84
N SER A 50 30.92 1.82 30.10
CA SER A 50 29.91 1.12 30.89
C SER A 50 28.62 1.93 31.00
N ASP A 51 28.74 3.23 31.24
CA ASP A 51 27.60 4.16 31.35
C ASP A 51 26.80 4.22 30.05
N GLU A 52 27.46 4.29 28.88
CA GLU A 52 26.77 4.27 27.59
C GLU A 52 26.02 2.97 27.34
N LEU A 53 26.58 1.83 27.75
CA LEU A 53 25.91 0.54 27.62
C LEU A 53 24.72 0.44 28.58
N LEU A 54 24.85 0.95 29.80
CA LEU A 54 23.78 1.00 30.80
C LEU A 54 22.65 1.94 30.35
N ASP A 55 22.96 3.15 29.90
CA ASP A 55 21.97 4.13 29.44
C ASP A 55 21.22 3.66 28.20
N HIS A 56 21.92 3.02 27.25
CA HIS A 56 21.26 2.53 26.04
C HIS A 56 20.50 1.23 26.26
N CYS A 57 21.14 0.24 26.89
CA CYS A 57 20.53 -1.08 26.97
C CYS A 57 19.57 -1.15 28.17
N TRP A 58 19.84 -0.48 29.31
CA TRP A 58 19.01 -0.48 30.54
C TRP A 58 18.32 0.86 30.82
N LYS A 59 17.86 1.56 29.78
CA LYS A 59 17.16 2.84 29.89
C LYS A 59 16.04 2.80 30.95
N ASN A 60 16.07 3.76 31.88
CA ASN A 60 15.12 3.94 32.99
C ASN A 60 15.16 2.87 34.10
N ILE A 61 16.26 2.12 34.25
CA ILE A 61 16.46 1.22 35.38
C ILE A 61 17.75 1.63 36.08
N ASP A 62 17.66 2.00 37.35
CA ASP A 62 18.82 2.37 38.17
C ASP A 62 19.58 1.08 38.55
N VAL A 63 20.54 0.71 37.72
CA VAL A 63 21.37 -0.49 37.88
C VAL A 63 22.84 -0.10 37.98
N GLY A 64 23.53 -0.57 39.02
CA GLY A 64 25.01 -0.50 39.06
C GLY A 64 25.65 -1.42 38.02
N ASP A 65 26.97 -1.44 37.90
CA ASP A 65 27.70 -2.17 36.84
C ASP A 65 27.48 -3.70 36.78
N ASN A 66 26.92 -4.30 37.83
CA ASN A 66 26.84 -5.76 38.01
C ASN A 66 26.06 -6.50 36.89
N PRO A 67 24.88 -6.02 36.42
CA PRO A 67 24.16 -6.65 35.31
C PRO A 67 24.90 -6.55 33.98
N LEU A 68 25.66 -5.46 33.75
CA LEU A 68 26.49 -5.31 32.55
C LEU A 68 27.63 -6.34 32.55
N HIS A 69 28.35 -6.47 33.66
CA HIS A 69 29.41 -7.49 33.80
C HIS A 69 28.89 -8.92 33.58
N LYS A 70 27.71 -9.24 34.14
CA LYS A 70 27.05 -10.53 33.93
C LYS A 70 26.70 -10.77 32.46
N THR A 71 26.19 -9.74 31.78
CA THR A 71 25.82 -9.81 30.35
C THR A 71 27.04 -9.99 29.45
N ILE A 72 28.14 -9.27 29.70
CA ILE A 72 29.40 -9.45 28.98
C ILE A 72 29.97 -10.86 29.20
N THR A 73 29.87 -11.39 30.43
CA THR A 73 30.31 -12.75 30.74
C THR A 73 29.47 -13.79 29.97
N GLN A 74 28.16 -13.59 29.87
CA GLN A 74 27.26 -14.43 29.08
C GLN A 74 27.61 -14.38 27.59
N LEU A 75 27.85 -13.19 27.04
CA LEU A 75 28.25 -13.00 25.64
C LEU A 75 29.57 -13.70 25.33
N ARG A 76 30.58 -13.54 26.19
CA ARG A 76 31.86 -14.24 26.05
C ARG A 76 31.67 -15.76 26.03
N LYS A 77 30.88 -16.31 26.97
CA LYS A 77 30.56 -17.74 27.00
C LYS A 77 29.84 -18.20 25.73
N ALA A 78 28.94 -17.40 25.18
CA ALA A 78 28.19 -17.73 23.97
C ALA A 78 29.12 -17.76 22.73
N LEU A 79 30.01 -16.79 22.60
CA LEU A 79 30.98 -16.66 21.50
C LEU A 79 32.19 -17.60 21.62
N GLY A 80 32.40 -18.21 22.80
CA GLY A 80 33.59 -19.01 23.09
C GLY A 80 34.82 -18.17 23.42
N ASP A 81 34.63 -16.95 23.89
CA ASP A 81 35.65 -15.94 24.17
C ASP A 81 36.09 -15.97 25.66
N LYS A 82 37.32 -15.54 25.95
CA LYS A 82 37.88 -15.46 27.32
C LYS A 82 38.36 -14.06 27.64
N ALA A 83 38.07 -13.56 28.84
CA ALA A 83 38.49 -12.21 29.26
C ALA A 83 40.02 -12.04 29.35
N SER A 84 40.76 -13.14 29.60
CA SER A 84 42.23 -13.17 29.64
C SER A 84 42.88 -13.20 28.26
N GLU A 85 42.13 -13.59 27.22
CA GLU A 85 42.61 -13.79 25.85
C GLU A 85 41.46 -13.46 24.86
N PRO A 86 41.10 -12.17 24.75
CA PRO A 86 39.91 -11.77 24.01
C PRO A 86 40.12 -11.93 22.50
N HIS A 87 39.18 -12.61 21.84
CA HIS A 87 39.10 -12.76 20.39
C HIS A 87 37.94 -11.96 19.77
N TYR A 88 36.90 -11.66 20.55
CA TYR A 88 35.72 -10.95 20.07
C TYR A 88 35.44 -9.66 20.86
N ILE A 89 35.44 -9.74 22.20
CA ILE A 89 35.14 -8.61 23.08
C ILE A 89 36.32 -8.36 24.03
N GLU A 90 36.99 -7.24 23.86
CA GLU A 90 38.06 -6.77 24.73
C GLU A 90 37.51 -5.91 25.87
N THR A 91 38.06 -6.06 27.09
CA THR A 91 37.76 -5.16 28.22
C THR A 91 38.90 -4.18 28.42
N ILE A 92 38.60 -2.89 28.29
CA ILE A 92 39.53 -1.82 28.63
C ILE A 92 39.27 -1.40 30.08
N ARG A 93 40.21 -1.74 30.98
CA ARG A 93 40.05 -1.52 32.43
C ARG A 93 39.64 -0.08 32.74
N LYS A 94 38.57 0.08 33.53
CA LYS A 94 37.99 1.36 33.96
C LYS A 94 37.49 2.29 32.83
N ARG A 95 37.43 1.81 31.58
CA ARG A 95 36.95 2.62 30.45
C ARG A 95 35.77 1.99 29.71
N GLY A 96 35.69 0.66 29.62
CA GLY A 96 34.55 -0.01 29.00
C GLY A 96 34.93 -1.24 28.18
N TYR A 97 34.19 -1.48 27.11
CA TYR A 97 34.31 -2.67 26.26
C TYR A 97 34.40 -2.30 24.78
N ARG A 98 35.11 -3.11 24.01
CA ARG A 98 35.30 -2.93 22.57
C ARG A 98 35.14 -4.27 21.85
N VAL A 99 34.53 -4.24 20.67
CA VAL A 99 34.57 -5.36 19.72
C VAL A 99 35.85 -5.29 18.91
N ILE A 100 36.61 -6.39 18.88
CA ILE A 100 37.87 -6.53 18.15
C ILE A 100 37.78 -7.52 16.97
N ALA A 101 36.71 -8.31 16.91
CA ALA A 101 36.45 -9.18 15.77
C ALA A 101 35.92 -8.39 14.58
N LYS A 102 36.29 -8.83 13.37
CA LYS A 102 35.83 -8.26 12.10
C LYS A 102 34.30 -8.31 12.01
N LEU A 103 33.68 -7.16 11.70
CA LEU A 103 32.26 -7.04 11.45
C LEU A 103 32.01 -7.03 9.94
N ASP A 104 31.33 -8.07 9.45
CA ASP A 104 30.99 -8.20 8.03
C ASP A 104 29.46 -8.22 7.89
N PHE A 105 28.90 -7.30 7.13
CA PHE A 105 27.47 -7.25 6.87
C PHE A 105 27.21 -7.85 5.48
N PRO A 106 26.59 -9.04 5.39
CA PRO A 106 26.38 -9.70 4.11
C PRO A 106 25.44 -8.93 3.17
N LEU A 107 24.72 -7.91 3.66
CA LEU A 107 23.66 -7.18 2.97
C LEU A 107 23.85 -5.65 2.90
N THR A 108 24.89 -5.08 3.51
CA THR A 108 25.27 -3.69 3.20
C THR A 108 26.45 -3.77 2.28
N ASP A 109 26.33 -3.13 1.13
CA ASP A 109 27.48 -2.85 0.29
C ASP A 109 28.44 -2.02 1.11
N ASP A 110 29.55 -2.63 1.55
CA ASP A 110 30.73 -1.86 1.86
C ASP A 110 31.02 -1.08 0.57
N ILE A 111 30.77 0.24 0.58
CA ILE A 111 31.37 1.13 -0.40
C ILE A 111 32.85 0.76 -0.37
N PRO A 112 33.43 0.17 -1.43
CA PRO A 112 34.83 -0.17 -1.40
C PRO A 112 35.56 1.11 -1.03
N SER A 113 36.25 1.10 0.11
CA SER A 113 37.01 2.25 0.61
C SER A 113 37.71 2.91 -0.59
N ALA A 114 37.49 4.22 -0.77
CA ALA A 114 37.82 5.04 -1.95
C ALA A 114 39.31 5.01 -2.41
N ASN A 115 40.12 4.12 -1.86
CA ASN A 115 41.54 3.92 -2.10
C ASN A 115 41.87 2.77 -3.08
N LYS A 116 40.88 2.08 -3.67
CA LYS A 116 41.13 1.23 -4.85
C LYS A 116 40.90 2.07 -6.11
N THR A 117 41.96 2.32 -6.88
CA THR A 117 41.83 2.90 -8.22
C THR A 117 40.92 1.99 -9.05
N TRP A 118 39.86 2.54 -9.62
CA TRP A 118 38.96 1.85 -10.55
C TRP A 118 39.79 1.34 -11.76
N GLN A 119 40.11 0.05 -11.78
CA GLN A 119 40.90 -0.57 -12.84
C GLN A 119 39.98 -1.29 -13.83
N GLY A 120 39.39 -0.52 -14.75
CA GLY A 120 38.79 -1.06 -15.99
C GLY A 120 37.32 -0.70 -16.24
N GLY A 121 36.97 -0.53 -17.51
CA GLY A 121 35.60 -0.57 -18.04
C GLY A 121 34.58 0.46 -17.50
N SER A 122 33.41 0.49 -18.11
CA SER A 122 32.24 1.21 -17.57
C SER A 122 31.67 0.46 -16.36
N PRO A 123 31.33 1.14 -15.23
CA PRO A 123 30.62 0.49 -14.12
C PRO A 123 29.17 0.13 -14.47
N PHE A 124 28.67 0.63 -15.60
CA PHE A 124 27.37 0.31 -16.16
C PHE A 124 27.55 -0.62 -17.35
N LEU A 125 26.97 -1.82 -17.29
CA LEU A 125 27.16 -2.89 -18.28
C LEU A 125 26.27 -2.75 -19.53
N GLY A 126 25.49 -1.69 -19.62
CA GLY A 126 24.60 -1.45 -20.76
C GLY A 126 23.48 -2.48 -20.86
N LEU A 127 23.30 -3.05 -22.04
CA LEU A 127 22.26 -4.07 -22.26
C LEU A 127 22.67 -5.46 -21.78
N SER A 128 23.91 -5.68 -21.34
CA SER A 128 24.41 -6.97 -20.86
C SER A 128 23.84 -7.32 -19.48
N ALA A 129 23.68 -8.62 -19.20
CA ALA A 129 23.35 -9.08 -17.85
C ALA A 129 24.61 -9.05 -16.99
N TYR A 130 24.45 -8.85 -15.68
CA TYR A 130 25.58 -8.92 -14.74
C TYR A 130 26.02 -10.38 -14.56
N ASN A 131 27.32 -10.60 -14.45
CA ASN A 131 27.92 -11.90 -14.15
C ASN A 131 28.21 -12.04 -12.65
N PRO A 132 28.54 -13.25 -12.16
CA PRO A 132 28.88 -13.45 -10.75
C PRO A 132 30.07 -12.63 -10.24
N SER A 133 31.01 -12.25 -11.11
CA SER A 133 32.12 -11.35 -10.79
C SER A 133 31.69 -9.90 -10.52
N ASP A 134 30.53 -9.50 -11.04
CA ASP A 134 30.09 -8.11 -11.10
C ASP A 134 29.28 -7.72 -9.85
N THR A 135 29.32 -8.53 -8.79
CA THR A 135 28.56 -8.33 -7.53
C THR A 135 28.83 -6.96 -6.91
N HIS A 136 30.05 -6.45 -7.04
CA HIS A 136 30.48 -5.15 -6.52
C HIS A 136 29.88 -3.94 -7.29
N LEU A 137 29.18 -4.20 -8.40
CA LEU A 137 28.49 -3.20 -9.21
C LEU A 137 26.97 -3.36 -9.17
N PHE A 138 26.45 -4.38 -8.45
CA PHE A 138 25.05 -4.73 -8.46
C PHE A 138 24.32 -4.22 -7.22
N PHE A 139 23.65 -3.08 -7.35
CA PHE A 139 22.98 -2.38 -6.25
C PHE A 139 21.46 -2.29 -6.43
N GLY A 140 20.74 -1.87 -5.38
CA GLY A 140 19.31 -1.55 -5.46
C GLY A 140 18.37 -2.75 -5.45
N ARG A 141 18.86 -3.98 -5.19
CA ARG A 141 18.03 -5.19 -5.13
C ARG A 141 18.17 -5.98 -3.82
N ASN A 142 18.64 -5.33 -2.75
CA ASN A 142 19.01 -5.99 -1.50
C ASN A 142 17.83 -6.73 -0.84
N GLN A 143 16.64 -6.12 -0.84
CA GLN A 143 15.43 -6.76 -0.30
C GLN A 143 15.01 -7.99 -1.11
N SER A 144 15.12 -7.92 -2.44
CA SER A 144 14.84 -9.06 -3.32
C SER A 144 15.84 -10.20 -3.10
N ILE A 145 17.12 -9.87 -2.96
CA ILE A 145 18.20 -10.82 -2.66
C ILE A 145 17.92 -11.53 -1.33
N GLU A 146 17.69 -10.78 -0.25
CA GLU A 146 17.42 -11.33 1.09
C GLU A 146 16.19 -12.26 1.06
N THR A 147 15.10 -11.82 0.44
CA THR A 147 13.86 -12.61 0.35
C THR A 147 14.07 -13.91 -0.42
N LEU A 148 14.81 -13.87 -1.52
CA LEU A 148 15.08 -15.06 -2.34
C LEU A 148 16.01 -16.04 -1.61
N LEU A 149 17.04 -15.55 -0.91
CA LEU A 149 17.93 -16.39 -0.10
C LEU A 149 17.17 -17.09 1.04
N ASP A 150 16.27 -16.38 1.72
CA ASP A 150 15.39 -16.96 2.75
C ASP A 150 14.42 -18.01 2.18
N ARG A 151 13.86 -17.74 0.99
CA ARG A 151 12.98 -18.69 0.29
C ARG A 151 13.72 -19.95 -0.12
N VAL A 152 14.92 -19.84 -0.69
CA VAL A 152 15.76 -21.00 -1.03
C VAL A 152 16.11 -21.82 0.20
N SER A 153 16.49 -21.16 1.30
CA SER A 153 16.74 -21.84 2.56
C SER A 153 15.51 -22.63 3.05
N SER A 154 14.33 -22.01 2.97
CA SER A 154 13.07 -22.66 3.32
C SER A 154 12.72 -23.84 2.40
N GLN A 155 12.98 -23.69 1.10
CA GLN A 155 12.76 -24.70 0.06
C GLN A 155 13.68 -25.92 0.24
N ILE A 156 14.95 -25.70 0.57
CA ILE A 156 15.90 -26.77 0.90
C ILE A 156 15.44 -27.54 2.14
N ASN A 157 15.01 -26.85 3.19
CA ASN A 157 14.47 -27.48 4.40
C ASN A 157 13.16 -28.25 4.14
N PHE A 158 12.35 -27.78 3.19
CA PHE A 158 11.15 -28.48 2.71
C PHE A 158 11.48 -29.75 1.88
N GLY A 159 12.75 -29.93 1.47
CA GLY A 159 13.21 -31.07 0.69
C GLY A 159 13.14 -30.88 -0.83
N ARG A 160 12.94 -29.65 -1.30
CA ARG A 160 12.85 -29.30 -2.73
C ARG A 160 13.53 -27.97 -2.99
N ALA A 161 14.80 -27.99 -3.41
CA ALA A 161 15.63 -26.82 -3.60
C ALA A 161 15.35 -26.09 -4.95
N PHE A 162 14.12 -25.60 -5.13
CA PHE A 162 13.69 -24.95 -6.37
C PHE A 162 13.08 -23.57 -6.12
N CYS A 163 13.45 -22.58 -6.94
CA CYS A 163 12.81 -21.26 -6.95
C CYS A 163 12.56 -20.75 -8.38
N LEU A 164 11.33 -20.31 -8.65
CA LEU A 164 10.91 -19.68 -9.90
C LEU A 164 10.75 -18.17 -9.70
N ILE A 165 11.52 -17.39 -10.45
CA ILE A 165 11.45 -15.93 -10.50
C ILE A 165 10.56 -15.52 -11.68
N LEU A 166 9.46 -14.83 -11.38
CA LEU A 166 8.51 -14.30 -12.35
C LEU A 166 8.67 -12.78 -12.44
N GLY A 167 8.62 -12.21 -13.64
CA GLY A 167 8.58 -10.75 -13.78
C GLY A 167 8.62 -10.27 -15.24
N PRO A 168 8.24 -9.01 -15.50
CA PRO A 168 8.27 -8.42 -16.84
C PRO A 168 9.65 -8.51 -17.52
N SER A 169 9.68 -8.27 -18.84
CA SER A 169 10.94 -8.22 -19.58
C SER A 169 11.83 -7.09 -19.04
N GLY A 170 13.15 -7.28 -19.00
CA GLY A 170 14.08 -6.22 -18.63
C GLY A 170 14.13 -5.83 -17.14
N THR A 171 13.36 -6.45 -16.23
CA THR A 171 13.39 -6.11 -14.78
C THR A 171 14.63 -6.56 -14.02
N GLY A 172 15.55 -7.27 -14.69
CA GLY A 172 16.83 -7.71 -14.12
C GLY A 172 16.83 -9.10 -13.48
N LYS A 173 15.94 -10.02 -13.89
CA LYS A 173 15.87 -11.40 -13.35
C LYS A 173 17.22 -12.15 -13.41
N SER A 174 17.87 -12.18 -14.57
CA SER A 174 19.16 -12.84 -14.76
C SER A 174 20.27 -12.20 -13.92
N SER A 175 20.35 -10.86 -13.92
CA SER A 175 21.31 -10.11 -13.11
C SER A 175 21.11 -10.33 -11.61
N LEU A 176 19.86 -10.43 -11.15
CA LEU A 176 19.53 -10.71 -9.75
C LEU A 176 20.08 -12.05 -9.30
N VAL A 177 19.91 -13.10 -10.12
CA VAL A 177 20.46 -14.43 -9.81
C VAL A 177 21.98 -14.40 -9.86
N ASN A 178 22.55 -13.92 -10.96
CA ASN A 178 23.98 -14.03 -11.22
C ASN A 178 24.83 -13.14 -10.33
N ALA A 179 24.45 -11.88 -10.10
CA ALA A 179 25.26 -10.93 -9.32
C ALA A 179 24.75 -10.69 -7.89
N GLY A 180 23.48 -11.03 -7.62
CA GLY A 180 22.86 -10.88 -6.30
C GLY A 180 22.85 -12.16 -5.48
N ILE A 181 22.26 -13.23 -6.00
CA ILE A 181 22.05 -14.49 -5.25
C ILE A 181 23.31 -15.36 -5.23
N LEU A 182 23.81 -15.71 -6.42
CA LEU A 182 24.87 -16.69 -6.59
C LEU A 182 26.17 -16.31 -5.83
N PRO A 183 26.66 -15.05 -5.86
CA PRO A 183 27.89 -14.68 -5.14
C PRO A 183 27.76 -14.85 -3.62
N LYS A 184 26.54 -14.64 -3.07
CA LYS A 184 26.27 -14.82 -1.63
C LYS A 184 26.23 -16.30 -1.24
N LEU A 185 25.87 -17.19 -2.17
CA LEU A 185 25.91 -18.63 -1.96
C LEU A 185 27.29 -19.23 -2.19
N LEU A 186 28.13 -18.62 -3.05
CA LEU A 186 29.51 -19.01 -3.29
C LEU A 186 30.49 -18.56 -2.19
N ASP A 187 30.10 -17.64 -1.31
CA ASP A 187 30.90 -17.22 -0.15
C ASP A 187 31.24 -18.43 0.75
N GLU A 188 32.48 -18.49 1.26
CA GLU A 188 32.98 -19.60 2.07
C GLU A 188 32.14 -19.89 3.33
N ARG A 189 31.41 -18.88 3.83
CA ARG A 189 30.50 -19.01 4.98
C ARG A 189 29.11 -19.50 4.58
N GLY A 190 28.74 -19.35 3.30
CA GLY A 190 27.41 -19.58 2.76
C GLY A 190 26.34 -18.65 3.35
N TYR A 191 25.08 -18.96 3.05
CA TYR A 191 23.90 -18.30 3.64
C TYR A 191 23.10 -19.31 4.46
N ASN A 192 22.94 -19.07 5.77
CA ASN A 192 22.25 -19.98 6.70
C ASN A 192 22.79 -21.43 6.66
N GLY A 193 24.09 -21.61 6.36
CA GLY A 193 24.76 -22.91 6.26
C GLY A 193 24.67 -23.60 4.89
N ILE A 194 23.92 -23.03 3.95
CA ILE A 194 23.83 -23.45 2.56
C ILE A 194 24.92 -22.74 1.75
N GLY A 195 25.73 -23.51 1.04
CA GLY A 195 26.74 -22.96 0.14
C GLY A 195 26.76 -23.70 -1.18
N VAL A 196 27.10 -22.96 -2.23
CA VAL A 196 27.25 -23.47 -3.59
C VAL A 196 28.74 -23.73 -3.83
N VAL A 197 29.08 -24.92 -4.31
CA VAL A 197 30.48 -25.29 -4.61
C VAL A 197 30.84 -25.08 -6.08
N SER A 198 29.85 -25.21 -6.96
CA SER A 198 29.98 -25.03 -8.39
C SER A 198 28.63 -24.65 -8.98
N TYR A 199 28.63 -23.90 -10.08
CA TYR A 199 27.41 -23.38 -10.70
C TYR A 199 27.46 -23.51 -12.21
N THR A 200 26.29 -23.60 -12.82
CA THR A 200 26.14 -23.56 -14.27
C THR A 200 24.84 -22.85 -14.65
N GLN A 201 24.75 -22.39 -15.89
CA GLN A 201 23.59 -21.71 -16.43
C GLN A 201 23.17 -22.34 -17.77
N LEU A 202 21.87 -22.52 -17.93
CA LEU A 202 21.21 -22.91 -19.17
C LEU A 202 20.31 -21.76 -19.63
N ASP A 203 20.65 -21.11 -20.75
CA ASP A 203 19.80 -20.12 -21.42
C ASP A 203 19.06 -20.78 -22.59
N PHE A 204 17.73 -20.74 -22.59
CA PHE A 204 16.92 -21.31 -23.67
C PHE A 204 16.93 -20.50 -24.98
N ALA A 205 17.63 -19.36 -25.04
CA ALA A 205 17.72 -18.54 -26.25
C ALA A 205 18.18 -19.30 -27.50
N ASP A 206 19.09 -20.27 -27.33
CA ASP A 206 19.80 -20.94 -28.43
C ASP A 206 19.46 -22.45 -28.58
N VAL A 207 18.42 -22.93 -27.90
CA VAL A 207 18.14 -24.38 -27.81
C VAL A 207 17.41 -24.92 -29.05
N HIS A 208 18.02 -25.93 -29.67
CA HIS A 208 17.47 -26.63 -30.84
C HIS A 208 16.60 -27.84 -30.46
N GLN A 209 15.69 -28.23 -31.36
CA GLN A 209 14.67 -29.26 -31.16
C GLN A 209 15.20 -30.59 -30.58
N ASN A 210 16.36 -31.06 -31.05
CA ASN A 210 16.94 -32.35 -30.67
C ASN A 210 18.11 -32.23 -29.67
N ARG A 211 18.27 -31.05 -29.04
CA ARG A 211 19.40 -30.78 -28.15
C ARG A 211 19.02 -30.44 -26.73
N LEU A 212 17.73 -30.49 -26.36
CA LEU A 212 17.28 -30.08 -25.03
C LEU A 212 18.04 -30.77 -23.87
N PHE A 213 18.14 -32.11 -23.90
CA PHE A 213 18.92 -32.87 -22.91
C PHE A 213 20.44 -32.75 -23.12
N LEU A 214 20.87 -32.58 -24.37
CA LEU A 214 22.28 -32.38 -24.71
C LEU A 214 22.82 -31.04 -24.18
N ASP A 215 22.06 -29.97 -24.30
CA ASP A 215 22.42 -28.63 -23.86
C ASP A 215 22.38 -28.56 -22.32
N LEU A 216 21.43 -29.24 -21.67
CA LEU A 216 21.48 -29.47 -20.22
C LEU A 216 22.74 -30.25 -19.84
N ALA A 217 23.04 -31.37 -20.51
CA ALA A 217 24.24 -32.16 -20.23
C ALA A 217 25.53 -31.36 -20.42
N CYS A 218 25.64 -30.55 -21.48
CA CYS A 218 26.76 -29.64 -21.70
C CYS A 218 26.92 -28.67 -20.52
N ALA A 219 25.83 -28.04 -20.07
CA ALA A 219 25.87 -27.15 -18.91
C ALA A 219 26.29 -27.89 -17.62
N LEU A 220 25.82 -29.13 -17.42
CA LEU A 220 26.17 -29.92 -16.23
C LEU A 220 27.63 -30.42 -16.23
N LEU A 221 28.27 -30.56 -17.39
CA LEU A 221 29.69 -30.91 -17.49
C LEU A 221 30.62 -29.80 -17.00
N ASP A 222 30.15 -28.55 -16.97
CA ASP A 222 30.91 -27.41 -16.43
C ASP A 222 31.03 -27.46 -14.90
N TRP A 223 30.28 -28.35 -14.22
CA TRP A 223 30.45 -28.52 -12.79
C TRP A 223 31.76 -29.24 -12.48
N ASP A 224 32.69 -28.51 -11.87
CA ASP A 224 33.85 -29.05 -11.18
C ASP A 224 33.82 -28.72 -9.69
N ILE A 225 34.43 -29.60 -8.89
CA ILE A 225 34.65 -29.38 -7.45
C ILE A 225 36.14 -29.52 -7.19
N ASN A 226 36.77 -28.47 -6.67
CA ASN A 226 38.22 -28.41 -6.46
C ASN A 226 39.00 -28.79 -7.73
N THR A 227 38.59 -28.28 -8.91
CA THR A 227 39.18 -28.57 -10.23
C THR A 227 39.00 -30.00 -10.76
N HIS A 228 38.20 -30.83 -10.08
CA HIS A 228 37.82 -32.15 -10.56
C HIS A 228 36.40 -32.13 -11.13
N PRO A 229 36.19 -32.52 -12.40
CA PRO A 229 34.86 -32.60 -12.99
C PRO A 229 33.94 -33.54 -12.20
N VAL A 230 32.69 -33.12 -11.97
CA VAL A 230 31.68 -33.95 -11.30
C VAL A 230 31.38 -35.23 -12.10
N PHE A 231 31.42 -35.13 -13.44
CA PHE A 231 31.13 -36.21 -14.37
C PHE A 231 32.38 -36.64 -15.16
N GLU A 232 33.37 -37.19 -14.46
CA GLU A 232 34.63 -37.62 -15.06
C GLU A 232 34.42 -38.72 -16.13
N GLY A 233 34.99 -38.53 -17.33
CA GLY A 233 34.97 -39.51 -18.41
C GLY A 233 33.65 -39.63 -19.19
N LEU A 234 32.63 -38.83 -18.86
CA LEU A 234 31.36 -38.81 -19.60
C LEU A 234 31.39 -37.77 -20.72
N SER A 235 30.87 -38.16 -21.89
CA SER A 235 30.59 -37.21 -22.97
C SER A 235 29.23 -36.54 -22.76
N ALA A 236 29.01 -35.36 -23.36
CA ALA A 236 27.71 -34.68 -23.31
C ALA A 236 26.58 -35.57 -23.85
N GLN A 237 26.86 -36.39 -24.87
CA GLN A 237 25.91 -37.34 -25.44
C GLN A 237 25.51 -38.42 -24.42
N THR A 238 26.49 -39.04 -23.76
CA THR A 238 26.27 -40.08 -22.76
C THR A 238 25.52 -39.55 -21.55
N LEU A 239 25.89 -38.35 -21.08
CA LEU A 239 25.20 -37.71 -19.95
C LEU A 239 23.77 -37.31 -20.32
N ALA A 240 23.51 -36.86 -21.56
CA ALA A 240 22.15 -36.57 -22.03
C ALA A 240 21.26 -37.81 -22.04
N GLU A 241 21.78 -38.97 -22.48
CA GLU A 241 21.09 -40.25 -22.43
C GLU A 241 20.79 -40.68 -20.98
N GLN A 242 21.76 -40.50 -20.06
CA GLN A 242 21.55 -40.78 -18.65
C GLN A 242 20.52 -39.85 -18.00
N LEU A 243 20.54 -38.55 -18.32
CA LEU A 243 19.51 -37.62 -17.84
C LEU A 243 18.10 -38.04 -18.27
N GLN A 244 17.97 -38.62 -19.47
CA GLN A 244 16.69 -39.06 -20.03
C GLN A 244 16.20 -40.39 -19.45
N PHE A 245 17.08 -41.40 -19.34
CA PHE A 245 16.66 -42.77 -19.03
C PHE A 245 17.15 -43.29 -17.66
N ALA A 246 18.14 -42.64 -17.03
CA ALA A 246 18.82 -43.11 -15.83
C ALA A 246 19.20 -41.96 -14.87
N ILE A 247 18.25 -41.04 -14.60
CA ILE A 247 18.50 -39.84 -13.79
C ILE A 247 19.01 -40.15 -12.36
N ASP A 248 18.66 -41.32 -11.81
CA ASP A 248 19.19 -41.80 -10.52
C ASP A 248 20.71 -41.93 -10.54
N ASP A 249 21.31 -42.42 -11.63
CA ASP A 249 22.77 -42.58 -11.76
C ASP A 249 23.47 -41.23 -11.78
N VAL A 250 22.87 -40.23 -12.46
CA VAL A 250 23.37 -38.84 -12.49
C VAL A 250 23.32 -38.23 -11.09
N ILE A 251 22.21 -38.40 -10.35
CA ILE A 251 22.07 -37.90 -8.98
C ILE A 251 23.07 -38.58 -8.04
N ASN A 252 23.26 -39.90 -8.17
CA ASN A 252 24.23 -40.65 -7.38
C ASN A 252 25.67 -40.16 -7.65
N ALA A 253 26.02 -39.87 -8.90
CA ALA A 253 27.33 -39.29 -9.26
C ALA A 253 27.53 -37.90 -8.63
N ILE A 254 26.52 -37.03 -8.70
CA ILE A 254 26.54 -35.70 -8.05
C ILE A 254 26.75 -35.83 -6.53
N GLN A 255 25.96 -36.70 -5.87
CA GLN A 255 26.06 -36.91 -4.42
C GLN A 255 27.41 -37.51 -4.01
N ALA A 256 27.94 -38.44 -4.82
CA ALA A 256 29.26 -39.01 -4.60
C ALA A 256 30.36 -37.93 -4.73
N ALA A 257 30.29 -37.06 -5.73
CA ALA A 257 31.22 -35.95 -5.90
C ALA A 257 31.18 -34.97 -4.73
N LEU A 258 29.98 -34.56 -4.28
CA LEU A 258 29.80 -33.70 -3.10
C LEU A 258 30.28 -34.35 -1.80
N SER A 259 30.09 -35.66 -1.63
CA SER A 259 30.55 -36.38 -0.43
C SER A 259 32.08 -36.49 -0.34
N LYS A 260 32.76 -36.51 -1.49
CA LYS A 260 34.23 -36.50 -1.59
C LYS A 260 34.82 -35.10 -1.47
N ALA A 261 34.00 -34.06 -1.60
CA ALA A 261 34.42 -32.68 -1.51
C ALA A 261 34.83 -32.35 -0.07
N ALA A 262 36.11 -32.04 0.15
CA ALA A 262 36.58 -31.50 1.41
C ALA A 262 36.14 -30.02 1.55
N THR A 263 34.88 -29.78 1.91
CA THR A 263 34.33 -28.43 2.08
C THR A 263 34.08 -28.12 3.54
N GLN A 264 34.33 -26.87 3.95
CA GLN A 264 33.96 -26.37 5.29
C GLN A 264 32.44 -26.12 5.42
N LEU A 265 31.69 -26.19 4.31
CA LEU A 265 30.25 -25.98 4.24
C LEU A 265 29.46 -27.17 4.82
N LYS A 266 28.42 -26.87 5.60
CA LYS A 266 27.56 -27.91 6.22
C LYS A 266 26.64 -28.60 5.23
N THR A 267 26.12 -27.85 4.25
CA THR A 267 25.28 -28.38 3.17
C THR A 267 25.80 -27.85 1.83
N PRO A 268 26.85 -28.47 1.26
CA PRO A 268 27.36 -28.12 -0.06
C PRO A 268 26.35 -28.54 -1.13
N GLN A 269 26.09 -27.65 -2.09
CA GLN A 269 25.15 -27.85 -3.19
C GLN A 269 25.78 -27.43 -4.52
N LEU A 270 25.32 -28.02 -5.62
CA LEU A 270 25.55 -27.50 -6.97
C LEU A 270 24.43 -26.53 -7.34
N PHE A 271 24.70 -25.56 -8.21
CA PHE A 271 23.71 -24.57 -8.63
C PHE A 271 23.43 -24.66 -10.13
N LEU A 272 22.15 -24.71 -10.49
CA LEU A 272 21.67 -24.66 -11.87
C LEU A 272 20.73 -23.46 -12.03
N PHE A 273 21.09 -22.52 -12.90
CA PHE A 273 20.20 -21.45 -13.31
C PHE A 273 19.62 -21.71 -14.69
N ILE A 274 18.29 -21.74 -14.79
CA ILE A 274 17.53 -21.92 -16.03
C ILE A 274 16.90 -20.59 -16.41
N ASP A 275 17.47 -19.90 -17.40
CA ASP A 275 16.96 -18.61 -17.86
C ASP A 275 16.02 -18.76 -19.07
N ARG A 276 15.12 -17.79 -19.24
CA ARG A 276 14.12 -17.73 -20.32
C ARG A 276 13.25 -18.99 -20.42
N LEU A 277 12.76 -19.47 -19.28
CA LEU A 277 11.90 -20.66 -19.21
C LEU A 277 10.67 -20.57 -20.13
N GLU A 278 10.18 -19.36 -20.40
CA GLU A 278 9.08 -19.14 -21.34
C GLU A 278 9.33 -19.75 -22.73
N VAL A 279 10.59 -19.87 -23.17
CA VAL A 279 10.94 -20.50 -24.45
C VAL A 279 10.61 -21.98 -24.40
N LEU A 280 11.03 -22.72 -23.36
CA LEU A 280 10.68 -24.14 -23.18
C LEU A 280 9.16 -24.35 -23.17
N LEU A 281 8.43 -23.50 -22.42
CA LEU A 281 6.99 -23.62 -22.22
C LEU A 281 6.17 -23.32 -23.46
N SER A 282 6.58 -22.33 -24.27
CA SER A 282 5.83 -21.87 -25.46
C SER A 282 6.32 -22.45 -26.78
N SER A 283 7.52 -23.06 -26.81
CA SER A 283 8.16 -23.57 -28.03
C SER A 283 7.42 -24.75 -28.65
N PRO A 284 7.02 -24.71 -29.93
CA PRO A 284 6.53 -25.90 -30.65
C PRO A 284 7.55 -27.03 -30.75
N LEU A 285 8.84 -26.70 -30.65
CA LEU A 285 9.92 -27.63 -30.95
C LEU A 285 9.85 -28.82 -29.99
N PHE A 286 9.36 -28.59 -28.78
CA PHE A 286 9.22 -29.60 -27.74
C PHE A 286 7.77 -30.06 -27.66
N SER A 287 7.55 -31.37 -27.82
CA SER A 287 6.24 -31.98 -27.55
C SER A 287 5.89 -31.86 -26.06
N ASN A 288 4.61 -31.93 -25.72
CA ASN A 288 4.18 -31.90 -24.31
C ASN A 288 4.88 -33.00 -23.49
N ASP A 289 5.01 -34.21 -24.04
CA ASP A 289 5.72 -35.32 -23.39
C ASP A 289 7.21 -34.99 -23.16
N THR A 290 7.87 -34.36 -24.13
CA THR A 290 9.27 -33.94 -24.00
C THR A 290 9.43 -32.88 -22.91
N ARG A 291 8.53 -31.89 -22.87
CA ARG A 291 8.53 -30.86 -21.82
C ARG A 291 8.29 -31.47 -20.46
N SER A 292 7.24 -32.28 -20.29
CA SER A 292 6.94 -32.92 -19.02
C SER A 292 8.08 -33.83 -18.55
N HIS A 293 8.71 -34.57 -19.46
CA HIS A 293 9.87 -35.39 -19.14
C HIS A 293 11.08 -34.55 -18.71
N PHE A 294 11.42 -33.50 -19.45
CA PHE A 294 12.49 -32.59 -19.08
C PHE A 294 12.23 -31.92 -17.71
N LEU A 295 11.01 -31.44 -17.47
CA LEU A 295 10.63 -30.86 -16.19
C LEU A 295 10.66 -31.88 -15.05
N SER A 296 10.38 -33.15 -15.33
CA SER A 296 10.56 -34.23 -14.34
C SER A 296 12.04 -34.43 -13.97
N VAL A 297 12.96 -34.27 -14.93
CA VAL A 297 14.41 -34.31 -14.67
C VAL A 297 14.83 -33.14 -13.80
N ILE A 298 14.37 -31.92 -14.11
CA ILE A 298 14.65 -30.74 -13.28
C ILE A 298 14.09 -30.90 -11.85
N GLU A 299 12.88 -31.45 -11.72
CA GLU A 299 12.27 -31.73 -10.41
C GLU A 299 13.09 -32.76 -9.61
N ARG A 300 13.60 -33.80 -10.28
CA ARG A 300 14.48 -34.82 -9.70
C ARG A 300 15.81 -34.23 -9.25
N LEU A 301 16.40 -33.31 -10.01
CA LEU A 301 17.59 -32.56 -9.60
C LEU A 301 17.29 -31.70 -8.36
N ALA A 302 16.19 -30.95 -8.34
CA ALA A 302 15.83 -30.08 -7.21
C ALA A 302 15.48 -30.84 -5.92
N THR A 303 15.00 -32.08 -6.02
CA THR A 303 14.65 -32.93 -4.86
C THR A 303 15.79 -33.86 -4.41
N SER A 304 16.93 -33.84 -5.12
CA SER A 304 18.12 -34.65 -4.82
C SER A 304 18.83 -34.30 -3.52
N LYS A 305 18.50 -33.14 -2.92
CA LYS A 305 19.23 -32.49 -1.81
C LYS A 305 20.69 -32.13 -2.13
N ALA A 306 21.06 -32.16 -3.41
CA ALA A 306 22.40 -31.88 -3.90
C ALA A 306 22.48 -30.74 -4.93
N VAL A 307 21.35 -30.36 -5.54
CA VAL A 307 21.27 -29.29 -6.55
C VAL A 307 20.22 -28.25 -6.16
N ILE A 308 20.61 -26.98 -6.16
CA ILE A 308 19.71 -25.83 -6.10
C ILE A 308 19.37 -25.41 -7.53
N VAL A 309 18.09 -25.32 -7.84
CA VAL A 309 17.60 -24.90 -9.15
C VAL A 309 16.89 -23.56 -9.05
N PHE A 310 17.39 -22.57 -9.78
CA PHE A 310 16.68 -21.34 -10.07
C PHE A 310 16.14 -21.36 -11.48
N SER A 311 14.94 -20.84 -11.68
CA SER A 311 14.42 -20.60 -13.01
C SER A 311 13.84 -19.20 -13.13
N ALA A 312 14.01 -18.54 -14.27
CA ALA A 312 13.43 -17.25 -14.56
C ALA A 312 12.42 -17.35 -15.70
N CYS A 313 11.24 -16.75 -15.52
CA CYS A 313 10.17 -16.72 -16.51
C CYS A 313 9.49 -15.35 -16.56
N ARG A 314 8.96 -14.97 -17.72
CA ARG A 314 8.08 -13.81 -17.86
C ARG A 314 6.71 -14.06 -17.22
N ASN A 315 6.13 -13.00 -16.64
CA ASN A 315 4.80 -13.01 -16.04
C ASN A 315 3.67 -13.30 -17.05
N ASP A 316 3.82 -12.87 -18.31
CA ASP A 316 2.83 -13.13 -19.38
C ASP A 316 2.63 -14.62 -19.68
N PHE A 317 3.61 -15.47 -19.32
CA PHE A 317 3.59 -16.92 -19.51
C PHE A 317 3.11 -17.67 -18.26
N TYR A 318 2.63 -16.95 -17.23
CA TYR A 318 2.11 -17.56 -16.02
C TYR A 318 1.00 -18.62 -16.26
N PRO A 319 0.07 -18.46 -17.22
CA PRO A 319 -0.90 -19.51 -17.52
C PRO A 319 -0.24 -20.87 -17.86
N LEU A 320 0.84 -20.85 -18.67
CA LEU A 320 1.59 -22.07 -19.02
C LEU A 320 2.38 -22.64 -17.84
N VAL A 321 2.83 -21.78 -16.91
CA VAL A 321 3.47 -22.22 -15.65
C VAL A 321 2.48 -22.98 -14.78
N VAL A 322 1.24 -22.49 -14.67
CA VAL A 322 0.19 -23.10 -13.83
C VAL A 322 -0.24 -24.47 -14.36
N GLU A 323 -0.15 -24.69 -15.67
CA GLU A 323 -0.42 -26.00 -16.30
C GLU A 323 0.59 -27.08 -15.90
N GLN A 324 1.75 -26.72 -15.35
CA GLN A 324 2.81 -27.66 -14.99
C GLN A 324 2.83 -27.95 -13.46
N PRO A 325 2.48 -29.17 -13.02
CA PRO A 325 2.43 -29.51 -11.59
C PRO A 325 3.75 -29.29 -10.85
N SER A 326 4.89 -29.64 -11.46
CA SER A 326 6.22 -29.46 -10.86
C SER A 326 6.51 -28.01 -10.51
N PHE A 327 6.08 -27.05 -11.35
CA PHE A 327 6.29 -25.64 -11.05
C PHE A 327 5.34 -25.11 -9.98
N MET A 328 4.16 -25.68 -9.81
CA MET A 328 3.23 -25.28 -8.76
C MET A 328 3.55 -25.90 -7.40
N ALA A 329 4.36 -26.95 -7.36
CA ALA A 329 4.84 -27.58 -6.13
C ALA A 329 5.63 -26.57 -5.27
N GLY A 330 5.39 -26.59 -3.95
CA GLY A 330 6.10 -25.73 -3.01
C GLY A 330 5.76 -24.23 -3.09
N LYS A 331 4.81 -23.79 -3.94
CA LYS A 331 4.44 -22.36 -4.09
C LYS A 331 4.09 -21.71 -2.75
N ALA A 332 3.28 -22.38 -1.91
CA ALA A 332 2.91 -21.89 -0.57
C ALA A 332 4.09 -21.80 0.40
N HIS A 333 5.21 -22.47 0.10
CA HIS A 333 6.44 -22.49 0.90
C HIS A 333 7.54 -21.59 0.31
N GLY A 334 7.22 -20.73 -0.68
CA GLY A 334 8.16 -19.76 -1.25
C GLY A 334 8.86 -20.19 -2.53
N ALA A 335 8.40 -21.24 -3.22
CA ALA A 335 8.99 -21.66 -4.50
C ALA A 335 8.82 -20.65 -5.65
N HIS A 336 7.92 -19.66 -5.53
CA HIS A 336 7.71 -18.60 -6.54
C HIS A 336 8.11 -17.26 -5.96
N TYR A 337 8.69 -16.37 -6.77
CA TYR A 337 9.00 -14.98 -6.41
C TYR A 337 8.68 -14.04 -7.57
N ASP A 338 7.77 -13.09 -7.34
CA ASP A 338 7.43 -12.05 -8.32
C ASP A 338 8.38 -10.87 -8.17
N LEU A 339 9.29 -10.71 -9.14
CA LEU A 339 10.21 -9.58 -9.24
C LEU A 339 9.52 -8.39 -9.91
N THR A 340 9.22 -7.37 -9.12
CA THR A 340 8.66 -6.12 -9.59
C THR A 340 9.74 -5.19 -10.19
N PRO A 341 9.35 -4.24 -11.07
CA PRO A 341 10.22 -3.13 -11.45
C PRO A 341 10.80 -2.42 -10.22
N PRO A 342 12.04 -1.89 -10.28
CA PRO A 342 12.64 -1.22 -9.13
C PRO A 342 11.86 0.05 -8.75
N ASN A 343 11.69 0.28 -7.45
CA ASN A 343 11.09 1.52 -6.94
C ASN A 343 12.10 2.69 -6.99
N ARG A 344 11.65 3.92 -6.69
CA ARG A 344 12.49 5.13 -6.76
C ARG A 344 13.77 5.03 -5.92
N HIS A 345 13.73 4.43 -4.73
CA HIS A 345 14.92 4.28 -3.87
C HIS A 345 15.90 3.24 -4.45
N GLU A 346 15.38 2.14 -4.99
CA GLU A 346 16.17 1.13 -5.67
C GLU A 346 16.84 1.70 -6.93
N LEU A 347 16.12 2.51 -7.71
CA LEU A 347 16.67 3.22 -8.87
C LEU A 347 17.79 4.20 -8.49
N GLN A 348 17.61 4.97 -7.40
CA GLN A 348 18.68 5.84 -6.89
C GLN A 348 19.95 5.05 -6.55
N GLN A 349 19.82 3.86 -5.95
CA GLN A 349 20.96 3.00 -5.65
C GLN A 349 21.61 2.44 -6.92
N ILE A 350 20.80 1.96 -7.89
CA ILE A 350 21.26 1.45 -9.19
C ILE A 350 22.04 2.53 -9.97
N ILE A 351 21.65 3.80 -9.85
CA ILE A 351 22.31 4.90 -10.56
C ILE A 351 23.56 5.38 -9.81
N ARG A 352 23.43 5.66 -8.50
CA ARG A 352 24.45 6.40 -7.74
C ARG A 352 25.59 5.53 -7.21
N LEU A 353 25.30 4.30 -6.79
CA LEU A 353 26.31 3.48 -6.11
C LEU A 353 27.37 2.89 -7.07
N PRO A 354 27.04 2.42 -8.29
CA PRO A 354 28.07 2.10 -9.28
C PRO A 354 28.90 3.32 -9.67
N ALA A 355 28.26 4.49 -9.82
CA ALA A 355 28.96 5.75 -10.11
C ALA A 355 29.97 6.10 -9.02
N LEU A 356 29.54 6.05 -7.76
CA LEU A 356 30.40 6.29 -6.61
C LEU A 356 31.59 5.32 -6.57
N THR A 357 31.34 4.04 -6.83
CA THR A 357 32.37 2.98 -6.84
C THR A 357 33.44 3.21 -7.90
N ALA A 358 33.07 3.83 -9.03
CA ALA A 358 33.99 4.20 -10.10
C ALA A 358 34.49 5.66 -10.02
N ASN A 359 34.29 6.35 -8.89
CA ASN A 359 34.64 7.77 -8.70
C ASN A 359 34.06 8.71 -9.77
N LEU A 360 32.81 8.46 -10.17
CA LEU A 360 32.07 9.29 -11.12
C LEU A 360 31.19 10.33 -10.40
N THR A 361 31.06 11.51 -10.98
CA THR A 361 30.13 12.56 -10.54
C THR A 361 29.07 12.84 -11.60
N PHE A 362 28.02 13.56 -11.22
CA PHE A 362 26.92 13.93 -12.13
C PHE A 362 26.86 15.45 -12.27
N SER A 363 26.83 15.92 -13.50
CA SER A 363 26.57 17.34 -13.79
C SER A 363 25.10 17.71 -13.58
N GLN A 364 24.80 19.00 -13.63
CA GLN A 364 23.45 19.54 -13.44
C GLN A 364 22.86 20.06 -14.76
N ASP A 365 21.53 20.06 -14.86
CA ASP A 365 20.82 20.79 -15.92
C ASP A 365 21.17 22.30 -15.83
N PRO A 366 21.70 22.91 -16.91
CA PRO A 366 22.02 24.33 -16.95
C PRO A 366 20.84 25.25 -16.58
N HIS A 367 19.61 24.85 -16.92
CA HIS A 367 18.39 25.64 -16.76
C HIS A 367 17.72 25.43 -15.39
N THR A 368 17.42 24.18 -15.03
CA THR A 368 16.67 23.88 -13.78
C THR A 368 17.57 23.71 -12.56
N LYS A 369 18.89 23.55 -12.75
CA LYS A 369 19.88 23.17 -11.72
C LYS A 369 19.62 21.80 -11.08
N THR A 370 18.75 20.98 -11.68
CA THR A 370 18.51 19.61 -11.21
C THR A 370 19.71 18.71 -11.57
N PRO A 371 20.24 17.92 -10.61
CA PRO A 371 21.29 16.94 -10.87
C PRO A 371 20.86 15.85 -11.89
N LEU A 372 21.78 15.44 -12.77
CA LEU A 372 21.48 14.45 -13.82
C LEU A 372 21.03 13.09 -13.26
N ASP A 373 21.55 12.65 -12.12
CA ASP A 373 21.11 11.43 -11.44
C ASP A 373 19.65 11.49 -10.98
N GLU A 374 19.16 12.66 -10.59
CA GLU A 374 17.74 12.87 -10.25
C GLU A 374 16.85 12.83 -11.50
N ILE A 375 17.32 13.42 -12.61
CA ILE A 375 16.62 13.38 -13.91
C ILE A 375 16.52 11.94 -14.41
N LEU A 376 17.64 11.19 -14.40
CA LEU A 376 17.67 9.78 -14.78
C LEU A 376 16.73 8.92 -13.91
N CYS A 377 16.68 9.19 -12.61
CA CYS A 377 15.78 8.48 -11.70
C CYS A 377 14.31 8.80 -11.98
N ALA A 378 13.97 10.06 -12.25
CA ALA A 378 12.61 10.49 -12.56
C ALA A 378 12.13 9.92 -13.89
N ASP A 379 12.95 10.00 -14.94
CA ASP A 379 12.63 9.51 -16.28
C ASP A 379 12.48 7.98 -16.32
N THR A 380 13.26 7.26 -15.50
CA THR A 380 13.13 5.80 -15.38
C THR A 380 11.87 5.40 -14.60
N ALA A 381 11.54 6.11 -13.51
CA ALA A 381 10.39 5.76 -12.66
C ALA A 381 9.05 5.84 -13.40
N ASN A 382 8.96 6.68 -14.44
CA ASN A 382 7.78 6.84 -15.28
C ASN A 382 7.62 5.72 -16.34
N ASN A 383 8.58 4.80 -16.45
CA ASN A 383 8.63 3.78 -17.49
C ASN A 383 8.95 2.38 -16.90
N PRO A 384 7.95 1.48 -16.72
CA PRO A 384 8.11 0.19 -16.05
C PRO A 384 9.17 -0.76 -16.65
N ASP A 385 9.48 -0.62 -17.95
CA ASP A 385 10.43 -1.47 -18.69
C ASP A 385 11.79 -0.78 -18.97
N ALA A 386 12.06 0.38 -18.35
CA ALA A 386 13.20 1.22 -18.71
C ALA A 386 14.56 0.78 -18.14
N LEU A 387 14.65 -0.26 -17.30
CA LEU A 387 15.92 -0.61 -16.63
C LEU A 387 17.06 -0.94 -17.61
N PRO A 388 16.87 -1.71 -18.71
CA PRO A 388 17.90 -1.92 -19.72
C PRO A 388 18.28 -0.63 -20.44
N MET A 389 17.30 0.24 -20.71
CA MET A 389 17.53 1.54 -21.36
C MET A 389 18.29 2.50 -20.46
N LEU A 390 18.00 2.49 -19.16
CA LEU A 390 18.75 3.23 -18.15
C LEU A 390 20.21 2.75 -18.11
N GLN A 391 20.45 1.44 -18.05
CA GLN A 391 21.82 0.90 -18.05
C GLN A 391 22.58 1.26 -19.32
N TYR A 392 21.94 1.21 -20.49
CA TYR A 392 22.54 1.66 -21.74
C TYR A 392 22.84 3.17 -21.72
N THR A 393 21.89 3.99 -21.28
CA THR A 393 22.08 5.44 -21.17
C THR A 393 23.23 5.80 -20.23
N LEU A 394 23.32 5.12 -19.07
CA LEU A 394 24.42 5.29 -18.12
C LEU A 394 25.78 4.86 -18.69
N GLN A 395 25.81 3.78 -19.48
CA GLN A 395 27.02 3.36 -20.18
C GLN A 395 27.47 4.40 -21.22
N GLU A 396 26.54 4.95 -22.00
CA GLU A 396 26.85 6.02 -22.97
C GLU A 396 27.31 7.31 -22.29
N LEU A 397 26.68 7.68 -21.19
CA LEU A 397 27.12 8.80 -20.36
C LEU A 397 28.53 8.57 -19.84
N TYR A 398 28.87 7.35 -19.45
CA TYR A 398 30.22 7.00 -19.02
C TYR A 398 31.22 7.09 -20.17
N LEU A 399 30.91 6.53 -21.34
CA LEU A 399 31.83 6.53 -22.49
C LEU A 399 32.11 7.95 -23.01
N GLN A 400 31.15 8.86 -22.87
CA GLN A 400 31.23 10.26 -23.32
C GLN A 400 31.38 11.26 -22.16
N ARG A 401 31.84 10.80 -20.99
CA ARG A 401 32.06 11.62 -19.78
C ARG A 401 33.19 12.65 -19.98
N SER A 402 33.27 13.62 -19.08
CA SER A 402 34.38 14.58 -19.07
C SER A 402 35.69 13.96 -18.58
N ASP A 403 36.82 14.64 -18.83
CA ASP A 403 38.14 14.24 -18.33
C ASP A 403 38.20 14.15 -16.79
N ASN A 404 37.30 14.85 -16.09
CA ASN A 404 37.17 14.84 -14.62
C ASN A 404 36.22 13.75 -14.11
N ASN A 405 35.88 12.74 -14.93
CA ASN A 405 34.95 11.65 -14.59
C ASN A 405 33.52 12.11 -14.26
N GLU A 406 33.09 13.25 -14.82
CA GLU A 406 31.73 13.75 -14.65
C GLU A 406 30.82 13.30 -15.80
N LEU A 407 29.67 12.72 -15.45
CA LEU A 407 28.60 12.35 -16.37
C LEU A 407 27.79 13.59 -16.77
N LEU A 408 27.77 13.91 -18.06
CA LEU A 408 27.35 15.20 -18.60
C LEU A 408 25.87 15.24 -18.99
N HIS A 409 25.13 16.25 -18.51
CA HIS A 409 23.74 16.51 -18.88
C HIS A 409 23.60 16.83 -20.37
N SER A 410 24.58 17.53 -20.95
CA SER A 410 24.62 17.81 -22.39
C SER A 410 24.69 16.54 -23.24
N VAL A 411 25.37 15.49 -22.75
CA VAL A 411 25.37 14.17 -23.40
C VAL A 411 23.99 13.52 -23.26
N TYR A 412 23.37 13.58 -22.08
CA TYR A 412 22.02 13.08 -21.86
C TYR A 412 20.98 13.71 -22.81
N GLU A 413 21.01 15.04 -22.97
CA GLU A 413 20.17 15.76 -23.92
C GLU A 413 20.48 15.35 -25.37
N LYS A 414 21.76 15.25 -25.73
CA LYS A 414 22.18 14.83 -27.07
C LYS A 414 21.70 13.42 -27.38
N LEU A 415 21.66 12.51 -26.39
CA LEU A 415 21.12 11.16 -26.53
C LEU A 415 19.59 11.17 -26.74
N GLY A 416 18.89 12.24 -26.38
CA GLY A 416 17.43 12.34 -26.42
C GLY A 416 16.76 11.71 -25.19
N GLY A 417 17.45 11.76 -24.05
CA GLY A 417 17.02 11.12 -22.81
C GLY A 417 17.14 9.59 -22.82
N ILE A 418 16.53 8.91 -21.84
CA ILE A 418 16.58 7.44 -21.72
C ILE A 418 15.95 6.75 -22.94
N GLU A 419 14.83 7.27 -23.46
CA GLU A 419 14.21 6.72 -24.67
C GLU A 419 15.02 6.97 -25.94
N GLY A 420 15.66 8.14 -26.08
CA GLY A 420 16.43 8.47 -27.28
C GLY A 420 17.70 7.61 -27.43
N ALA A 421 18.33 7.22 -26.31
CA ALA A 421 19.58 6.45 -26.32
C ALA A 421 19.46 5.12 -27.09
N ILE A 422 18.36 4.37 -26.91
CA ILE A 422 18.14 3.10 -27.64
C ILE A 422 17.92 3.33 -29.14
N GLY A 423 17.31 4.46 -29.53
CA GLY A 423 17.13 4.84 -30.94
C GLY A 423 18.46 5.11 -31.64
N LYS A 424 19.43 5.72 -30.93
CA LYS A 424 20.80 5.91 -31.45
C LYS A 424 21.55 4.60 -31.60
N LYS A 425 21.48 3.71 -30.60
CA LYS A 425 22.07 2.37 -30.69
C LYS A 425 21.56 1.62 -31.92
N ALA A 426 20.25 1.65 -32.15
CA ALA A 426 19.64 1.02 -33.30
C ALA A 426 20.19 1.59 -34.61
N GLU A 427 20.43 2.90 -34.68
CA GLU A 427 21.03 3.54 -35.85
C GLU A 427 22.52 3.15 -36.03
N GLU A 428 23.30 3.07 -34.95
CA GLU A 428 24.71 2.65 -35.01
C GLU A 428 24.87 1.20 -35.48
N ILE A 429 24.09 0.28 -34.89
CA ILE A 429 24.05 -1.12 -35.33
C ILE A 429 23.62 -1.19 -36.79
N PHE A 430 22.57 -0.45 -37.18
CA PHE A 430 22.09 -0.43 -38.55
C PHE A 430 23.14 0.05 -39.55
N ILE A 431 23.86 1.13 -39.24
CA ILE A 431 24.93 1.68 -40.09
C ILE A 431 26.08 0.68 -40.24
N GLY A 432 26.38 -0.10 -39.19
CA GLY A 432 27.40 -1.15 -39.21
C GLY A 432 27.04 -2.38 -40.04
N LEU A 433 25.78 -2.58 -40.43
CA LEU A 433 25.34 -3.70 -41.25
C LEU A 433 25.73 -3.52 -42.73
N SER A 434 25.86 -4.64 -43.45
CA SER A 434 26.10 -4.60 -44.91
C SER A 434 24.95 -3.96 -45.68
N GLN A 435 25.22 -3.42 -46.87
CA GLN A 435 24.19 -2.77 -47.69
C GLN A 435 23.02 -3.72 -48.04
N ALA A 436 23.28 -5.01 -48.21
CA ALA A 436 22.26 -6.04 -48.47
C ALA A 436 21.33 -6.26 -47.26
N GLN A 437 21.86 -6.19 -46.03
CA GLN A 437 21.09 -6.27 -44.79
C GLN A 437 20.30 -4.98 -44.54
N GLN A 438 20.91 -3.81 -44.76
CA GLN A 438 20.26 -2.51 -44.58
C GLN A 438 18.99 -2.35 -45.45
N GLN A 439 19.00 -2.87 -46.68
CA GLN A 439 17.83 -2.83 -47.58
C GLN A 439 16.62 -3.61 -47.03
N GLN A 440 16.80 -4.50 -46.06
CA GLN A 440 15.73 -5.32 -45.51
C GLN A 440 14.90 -4.61 -44.44
N LEU A 441 15.34 -3.43 -43.96
CA LEU A 441 14.69 -2.71 -42.86
C LEU A 441 13.18 -2.53 -43.07
N LYS A 442 12.77 -2.03 -44.24
CA LYS A 442 11.36 -1.77 -44.56
C LYS A 442 10.53 -3.06 -44.51
N SER A 443 11.09 -4.15 -45.02
CA SER A 443 10.41 -5.46 -45.03
C SER A 443 10.25 -6.02 -43.62
N VAL A 444 11.27 -5.90 -42.77
CA VAL A 444 11.23 -6.36 -41.38
C VAL A 444 10.28 -5.50 -40.53
N LEU A 445 10.34 -4.17 -40.65
CA LEU A 445 9.43 -3.26 -39.94
C LEU A 445 7.96 -3.49 -40.32
N SER A 446 7.67 -3.78 -41.60
CA SER A 446 6.29 -4.08 -42.06
C SER A 446 5.66 -5.32 -41.40
N GLN A 447 6.49 -6.18 -40.81
CA GLN A 447 6.07 -7.38 -40.10
C GLN A 447 5.93 -7.12 -38.60
N LEU A 448 6.74 -6.22 -38.03
CA LEU A 448 6.80 -5.92 -36.60
C LEU A 448 5.87 -4.78 -36.15
N VAL A 449 5.55 -3.84 -37.04
CA VAL A 449 4.72 -2.67 -36.69
C VAL A 449 3.26 -2.97 -36.99
N THR A 450 2.39 -2.68 -36.02
CA THR A 450 0.94 -2.68 -36.22
C THR A 450 0.29 -1.50 -35.51
N LEU A 451 -0.98 -1.24 -35.83
CA LEU A 451 -1.82 -0.35 -35.04
C LEU A 451 -2.75 -1.19 -34.16
N ASN A 452 -2.97 -0.71 -32.93
CA ASN A 452 -3.94 -1.28 -32.02
C ASN A 452 -5.36 -1.27 -32.61
N PRO A 453 -6.32 -2.01 -32.01
CA PRO A 453 -7.70 -2.07 -32.48
C PRO A 453 -8.42 -0.70 -32.52
N ASP A 454 -7.92 0.28 -31.77
CA ASP A 454 -8.38 1.68 -31.78
C ASP A 454 -8.02 2.43 -33.07
N GLY A 455 -7.14 1.87 -33.91
CA GLY A 455 -6.64 2.44 -35.15
C GLY A 455 -5.75 3.68 -34.98
N LYS A 456 -5.35 4.02 -33.74
CA LYS A 456 -4.67 5.27 -33.41
C LYS A 456 -3.29 5.07 -32.78
N THR A 457 -3.11 4.03 -31.95
CA THR A 457 -1.86 3.81 -31.23
C THR A 457 -0.96 2.81 -31.97
N ILE A 458 0.30 3.22 -32.20
CA ILE A 458 1.34 2.38 -32.83
C ILE A 458 1.87 1.43 -31.75
N THR A 459 1.83 0.14 -32.05
CA THR A 459 2.36 -0.91 -31.18
C THR A 459 3.21 -1.88 -32.00
N SER A 460 3.96 -2.72 -31.30
CA SER A 460 4.70 -3.82 -31.94
C SER A 460 3.92 -5.12 -31.87
N ARG A 461 4.10 -5.98 -32.88
CA ARG A 461 3.65 -7.37 -32.88
C ARG A 461 4.82 -8.30 -33.12
N ALA A 462 4.64 -9.54 -32.73
CA ALA A 462 5.57 -10.61 -33.10
C ALA A 462 5.46 -10.92 -34.60
N ALA A 463 6.60 -11.08 -35.25
CA ALA A 463 6.71 -11.55 -36.62
C ALA A 463 7.30 -12.97 -36.64
N ARG A 464 6.81 -13.82 -37.53
CA ARG A 464 7.27 -15.22 -37.63
C ARG A 464 8.65 -15.27 -38.29
N TRP A 465 9.53 -16.14 -37.84
CA TRP A 465 10.84 -16.35 -38.44
C TRP A 465 10.72 -16.94 -39.85
N GLN A 466 9.70 -17.77 -40.07
CA GLN A 466 9.42 -18.40 -41.37
C GLN A 466 9.02 -17.40 -42.46
N THR A 467 8.56 -16.20 -42.11
CA THR A 467 8.22 -15.17 -43.11
C THR A 467 9.46 -14.47 -43.68
N LEU A 468 10.65 -14.69 -43.09
CA LEU A 468 11.94 -14.23 -43.59
C LEU A 468 12.44 -15.16 -44.70
N ASN A 469 12.29 -14.73 -45.96
CA ASN A 469 12.53 -15.60 -47.12
C ASN A 469 13.97 -15.53 -47.64
N ASN A 470 14.71 -14.45 -47.36
CA ASN A 470 16.06 -14.23 -47.88
C ASN A 470 17.12 -14.27 -46.76
N LYS A 471 18.37 -14.59 -47.12
CA LYS A 471 19.49 -14.73 -46.18
C LYS A 471 19.76 -13.41 -45.43
N SER A 472 19.76 -12.29 -46.15
CA SER A 472 20.04 -10.96 -45.59
C SER A 472 18.98 -10.49 -44.57
N GLN A 473 17.72 -10.93 -44.68
CA GLN A 473 16.66 -10.66 -43.69
C GLN A 473 16.93 -11.39 -42.39
N LYS A 474 17.33 -12.67 -42.49
CA LYS A 474 17.66 -13.48 -41.31
C LYS A 474 18.88 -12.93 -40.60
N GLU A 475 19.94 -12.59 -41.34
CA GLU A 475 21.15 -11.96 -40.78
C GLU A 475 20.85 -10.59 -40.15
N PHE A 476 19.97 -9.78 -40.77
CA PHE A 476 19.54 -8.51 -40.19
C PHE A 476 18.83 -8.69 -38.84
N VAL A 477 17.82 -9.59 -38.80
CA VAL A 477 17.06 -9.86 -37.56
C VAL A 477 17.99 -10.46 -36.50
N GLN A 478 18.88 -11.37 -36.89
CA GLN A 478 19.86 -11.97 -36.00
C GLN A 478 20.79 -10.91 -35.38
N ALA A 479 21.36 -10.00 -36.17
CA ALA A 479 22.19 -8.92 -35.65
C ALA A 479 21.43 -8.00 -34.66
N MET A 480 20.13 -7.75 -34.91
CA MET A 480 19.28 -6.98 -34.01
C MET A 480 18.96 -7.74 -32.71
N VAL A 481 18.80 -9.06 -32.77
CA VAL A 481 18.62 -9.92 -31.58
C VAL A 481 19.91 -10.02 -30.76
N GLU A 482 21.06 -10.25 -31.41
CA GLU A 482 22.38 -10.29 -30.78
C GLU A 482 22.72 -8.97 -30.09
N SER A 483 22.32 -7.84 -30.70
CA SER A 483 22.46 -6.50 -30.14
C SER A 483 21.42 -6.17 -29.05
N ARG A 484 20.54 -7.12 -28.71
CA ARG A 484 19.42 -7.00 -27.74
C ARG A 484 18.40 -5.92 -28.07
N LEU A 485 18.29 -5.54 -29.34
CA LEU A 485 17.28 -4.61 -29.85
C LEU A 485 15.98 -5.33 -30.19
N PHE A 486 16.06 -6.58 -30.65
CA PHE A 486 14.94 -7.50 -30.86
C PHE A 486 14.99 -8.66 -29.86
N VAL A 487 13.86 -9.31 -29.66
CA VAL A 487 13.71 -10.50 -28.80
C VAL A 487 13.14 -11.65 -29.63
N SER A 488 13.84 -12.78 -29.63
CA SER A 488 13.34 -14.05 -30.16
C SER A 488 12.44 -14.73 -29.12
N HIS A 489 11.28 -15.23 -29.53
CA HIS A 489 10.34 -15.95 -28.68
C HIS A 489 9.45 -16.87 -29.54
N LEU A 490 8.64 -17.72 -28.92
CA LEU A 490 7.77 -18.66 -29.64
C LEU A 490 6.32 -18.29 -29.38
N GLN A 491 5.52 -18.20 -30.44
CA GLN A 491 4.10 -17.86 -30.36
C GLN A 491 3.28 -18.89 -31.13
N ASN A 492 2.30 -19.52 -30.46
CA ASN A 492 1.44 -20.57 -31.02
C ASN A 492 2.21 -21.71 -31.71
N GLY A 493 3.38 -22.03 -31.19
CA GLY A 493 4.16 -23.07 -31.81
C GLY A 493 4.91 -22.65 -33.09
N GLU A 494 5.29 -21.38 -33.23
CA GLU A 494 6.16 -20.93 -34.32
C GLU A 494 7.24 -19.97 -33.79
N ALA A 495 8.46 -20.08 -34.33
CA ALA A 495 9.55 -19.17 -33.99
C ALA A 495 9.22 -17.76 -34.46
N CYS A 496 9.27 -16.81 -33.55
CA CYS A 496 8.92 -15.42 -33.78
C CYS A 496 10.00 -14.48 -33.24
N PHE A 497 10.02 -13.26 -33.74
CA PHE A 497 10.82 -12.17 -33.21
C PHE A 497 9.93 -10.94 -33.02
N SER A 498 10.22 -10.16 -31.98
CA SER A 498 9.56 -8.88 -31.69
C SER A 498 10.60 -7.82 -31.32
N LEU A 499 10.17 -6.57 -31.19
CA LEU A 499 11.02 -5.52 -30.63
C LEU A 499 11.27 -5.81 -29.14
N ALA A 500 12.47 -5.49 -28.66
CA ALA A 500 12.77 -5.53 -27.23
C ALA A 500 12.00 -4.45 -26.46
N HIS A 501 11.76 -3.30 -27.08
CA HIS A 501 10.97 -2.21 -26.51
C HIS A 501 10.30 -1.36 -27.60
N GLU A 502 9.09 -0.87 -27.34
CA GLU A 502 8.36 -0.01 -28.27
C GLU A 502 8.98 1.39 -28.48
N ALA A 503 9.94 1.79 -27.64
CA ALA A 503 10.65 3.05 -27.78
C ALA A 503 11.42 3.10 -29.12
N LEU A 504 11.83 1.93 -29.64
CA LEU A 504 12.43 1.81 -30.97
C LEU A 504 11.51 2.33 -32.08
N LEU A 505 10.19 2.19 -31.96
CA LEU A 505 9.25 2.71 -32.96
C LEU A 505 9.16 4.23 -32.95
N ARG A 506 9.38 4.85 -31.78
CA ARG A 506 9.24 6.30 -31.57
C ARG A 506 10.55 7.06 -31.78
N GLN A 507 11.67 6.46 -31.39
CA GLN A 507 12.95 7.14 -31.25
C GLN A 507 14.00 6.72 -32.29
N TRP A 508 13.84 5.57 -32.96
CA TRP A 508 14.73 5.21 -34.08
C TRP A 508 14.31 5.99 -35.34
N PRO A 509 15.13 6.92 -35.87
CA PRO A 509 14.68 7.85 -36.91
C PRO A 509 14.13 7.16 -38.17
N ARG A 510 14.76 6.05 -38.61
CA ARG A 510 14.30 5.30 -39.78
C ARG A 510 12.97 4.59 -39.55
N ALA A 511 12.76 4.02 -38.36
CA ALA A 511 11.49 3.41 -38.01
C ALA A 511 10.39 4.47 -37.92
N LYS A 512 10.66 5.60 -37.25
CA LYS A 512 9.73 6.73 -37.14
C LYS A 512 9.32 7.28 -38.51
N ASN A 513 10.29 7.49 -39.42
CA ASN A 513 10.02 7.97 -40.78
C ASN A 513 9.19 6.95 -41.57
N TRP A 514 9.56 5.67 -41.51
CA TRP A 514 8.80 4.61 -42.18
C TRP A 514 7.35 4.53 -41.68
N ILE A 515 7.13 4.65 -40.37
CA ILE A 515 5.77 4.65 -39.78
C ILE A 515 4.98 5.87 -40.24
N SER A 516 5.60 7.06 -40.24
CA SER A 516 4.94 8.29 -40.69
C SER A 516 4.49 8.20 -42.14
N GLU A 517 5.32 7.62 -43.02
CA GLU A 517 5.00 7.41 -44.44
C GLU A 517 3.86 6.39 -44.66
N HIS A 518 3.74 5.38 -43.80
CA HIS A 518 2.84 4.24 -44.01
C HIS A 518 1.68 4.17 -43.01
N LYS A 519 1.45 5.22 -42.21
CA LYS A 519 0.44 5.24 -41.14
C LYS A 519 -0.97 4.92 -41.62
N GLU A 520 -1.40 5.50 -42.74
CA GLU A 520 -2.72 5.23 -43.31
C GLU A 520 -2.86 3.78 -43.74
N ALA A 521 -1.84 3.25 -44.43
CA ALA A 521 -1.83 1.87 -44.91
C ALA A 521 -1.76 0.84 -43.77
N LEU A 522 -1.02 1.13 -42.68
CA LEU A 522 -1.06 0.35 -41.43
C LEU A 522 -2.47 0.32 -40.83
N GLY A 523 -3.18 1.45 -40.88
CA GLY A 523 -4.56 1.56 -40.36
C GLY A 523 -5.53 0.72 -41.17
N VAL A 524 -5.43 0.78 -42.50
CA VAL A 524 -6.23 -0.05 -43.41
C VAL A 524 -5.93 -1.53 -43.19
N LYS A 525 -4.66 -1.91 -43.06
CA LYS A 525 -4.24 -3.29 -42.82
C LYS A 525 -4.76 -3.84 -41.49
N SER A 526 -4.65 -3.09 -40.39
CA SER A 526 -5.16 -3.52 -39.08
C SER A 526 -6.69 -3.73 -39.10
N ARG A 527 -7.45 -2.81 -39.73
CA ARG A 527 -8.89 -2.97 -39.94
C ARG A 527 -9.23 -4.19 -40.79
N LEU A 528 -8.49 -4.44 -41.87
CA LEU A 528 -8.66 -5.62 -42.72
C LEU A 528 -8.41 -6.93 -41.95
N GLN A 529 -7.37 -6.98 -41.11
CA GLN A 529 -7.05 -8.13 -40.28
C GLN A 529 -8.16 -8.46 -39.29
N ASN A 530 -8.62 -7.45 -38.55
CA ASN A 530 -9.70 -7.64 -37.58
C ASN A 530 -11.01 -8.09 -38.25
N GLN A 531 -11.36 -7.46 -39.38
CA GLN A 531 -12.54 -7.86 -40.16
C GLN A 531 -12.42 -9.30 -40.70
N THR A 532 -11.22 -9.72 -41.11
CA THR A 532 -10.94 -11.09 -41.58
C THR A 532 -11.12 -12.10 -40.45
N GLN A 533 -10.63 -11.80 -39.24
CA GLN A 533 -10.83 -12.67 -38.08
C GLN A 533 -12.30 -12.84 -37.72
N HIS A 534 -13.08 -11.74 -37.67
CA HIS A 534 -14.53 -11.82 -37.43
C HIS A 534 -15.26 -12.59 -38.53
N TRP A 535 -14.90 -12.39 -39.81
CA TRP A 535 -15.49 -13.13 -40.92
C TRP A 535 -15.20 -14.64 -40.84
N LEU A 536 -14.00 -15.03 -40.42
CA LEU A 536 -13.64 -16.44 -40.22
C LEU A 536 -14.35 -17.07 -39.01
N ALA A 537 -14.44 -16.33 -37.89
CA ALA A 537 -15.13 -16.79 -36.68
C ALA A 537 -16.62 -17.08 -36.94
N GLU A 538 -17.25 -16.27 -37.79
CA GLU A 538 -18.67 -16.39 -38.16
C GLU A 538 -18.86 -17.22 -39.45
N HIS A 539 -18.04 -18.24 -39.64
CA HIS A 539 -18.11 -19.20 -40.74
C HIS A 539 -18.25 -18.57 -42.15
N LYS A 540 -17.52 -17.47 -42.39
CA LYS A 540 -17.52 -16.72 -43.65
C LYS A 540 -18.88 -16.07 -44.01
N SER A 541 -19.66 -15.70 -43.01
CA SER A 541 -20.95 -15.01 -43.17
C SER A 541 -20.84 -13.74 -44.03
N ALA A 542 -21.83 -13.53 -44.91
CA ALA A 542 -21.91 -12.36 -45.78
C ALA A 542 -22.07 -11.03 -45.03
N ALA A 543 -22.47 -11.06 -43.74
CA ALA A 543 -22.63 -9.88 -42.89
C ALA A 543 -21.31 -9.17 -42.57
N TYR A 544 -20.19 -9.90 -42.64
CA TYR A 544 -18.85 -9.38 -42.32
C TYR A 544 -18.01 -9.04 -43.56
N LEU A 545 -18.60 -9.04 -44.76
CA LEU A 545 -17.92 -8.56 -45.97
C LEU A 545 -17.67 -7.04 -45.91
N LEU A 546 -16.60 -6.57 -46.56
CA LEU A 546 -16.26 -5.15 -46.61
C LEU A 546 -17.36 -4.36 -47.34
N ALA A 547 -17.80 -3.26 -46.72
CA ALA A 547 -18.81 -2.38 -47.30
C ALA A 547 -18.31 -1.70 -48.59
N PRO A 548 -19.16 -1.52 -49.61
CA PRO A 548 -18.79 -0.82 -50.84
C PRO A 548 -18.50 0.67 -50.56
N GLY A 549 -17.49 1.24 -51.23
CA GLY A 549 -17.04 2.62 -51.04
C GLY A 549 -15.64 2.70 -50.42
N LYS A 550 -15.41 3.69 -49.55
CA LYS A 550 -14.09 3.98 -48.94
C LYS A 550 -13.40 2.74 -48.32
N PRO A 551 -14.07 1.88 -47.51
CA PRO A 551 -13.41 0.71 -46.91
C PRO A 551 -12.91 -0.31 -47.94
N LEU A 552 -13.66 -0.56 -49.02
CA LEU A 552 -13.25 -1.48 -50.08
C LEU A 552 -12.18 -0.85 -51.00
N GLN A 553 -12.27 0.45 -51.27
CA GLN A 553 -11.27 1.18 -52.07
C GLN A 553 -9.92 1.26 -51.37
N GLU A 554 -9.91 1.57 -50.06
CA GLU A 554 -8.68 1.61 -49.25
C GLU A 554 -7.94 0.26 -49.29
N VAL A 555 -8.67 -0.85 -49.19
CA VAL A 555 -8.09 -2.21 -49.23
C VAL A 555 -7.62 -2.60 -50.64
N ILE A 556 -8.28 -2.12 -51.70
CA ILE A 556 -7.81 -2.30 -53.09
C ILE A 556 -6.51 -1.51 -53.31
N SER A 557 -6.44 -0.26 -52.87
CA SER A 557 -5.20 0.52 -52.95
C SER A 557 -4.03 -0.13 -52.17
N LEU A 558 -4.35 -0.86 -51.09
CA LEU A 558 -3.36 -1.64 -50.33
C LEU A 558 -2.80 -2.82 -51.14
N LEU A 559 -3.61 -3.46 -51.99
CA LEU A 559 -3.17 -4.53 -52.90
C LEU A 559 -2.21 -4.00 -53.97
N ASP A 560 -2.49 -2.82 -54.52
CA ASP A 560 -1.67 -2.23 -55.59
C ASP A 560 -0.31 -1.69 -55.08
N GLY A 561 -0.24 -1.30 -53.80
CA GLY A 561 0.95 -0.67 -53.20
C GLY A 561 2.12 -1.60 -52.88
N ASN A 562 1.95 -2.94 -52.89
CA ASN A 562 2.98 -3.96 -52.58
C ASN A 562 3.80 -3.79 -51.26
N VAL A 563 3.46 -2.83 -50.40
CA VAL A 563 4.17 -2.56 -49.13
C VAL A 563 3.96 -3.68 -48.10
N PHE A 564 2.78 -4.32 -48.13
CA PHE A 564 2.40 -5.35 -47.18
C PHE A 564 2.05 -6.65 -47.87
N LYS A 565 2.60 -7.76 -47.38
CA LYS A 565 2.17 -9.10 -47.79
C LYS A 565 0.85 -9.43 -47.08
N LEU A 566 -0.20 -9.69 -47.86
CA LEU A 566 -1.50 -10.14 -47.38
C LEU A 566 -1.58 -11.67 -47.40
N ASP A 567 -2.30 -12.27 -46.47
CA ASP A 567 -2.50 -13.72 -46.39
C ASP A 567 -3.67 -14.21 -47.27
N ASP A 568 -3.80 -15.52 -47.44
CA ASP A 568 -4.81 -16.12 -48.32
C ASP A 568 -6.25 -15.84 -47.86
N ASN A 569 -6.49 -15.66 -46.56
CA ASN A 569 -7.81 -15.36 -46.00
C ASN A 569 -8.19 -13.90 -46.21
N GLU A 570 -7.24 -12.97 -46.06
CA GLU A 570 -7.39 -11.55 -46.39
C GLU A 570 -7.73 -11.39 -47.88
N HIS A 571 -7.02 -12.09 -48.76
CA HIS A 571 -7.34 -12.13 -50.21
C HIS A 571 -8.74 -12.71 -50.47
N ALA A 572 -9.12 -13.78 -49.77
CA ALA A 572 -10.44 -14.40 -49.91
C ALA A 572 -11.58 -13.48 -49.47
N LEU A 573 -11.40 -12.70 -48.40
CA LEU A 573 -12.36 -11.70 -47.93
C LEU A 573 -12.53 -10.59 -48.97
N ILE A 574 -11.43 -10.06 -49.51
CA ILE A 574 -11.45 -9.02 -50.53
C ILE A 574 -12.18 -9.50 -51.78
N LYS A 575 -11.84 -10.68 -52.28
CA LYS A 575 -12.47 -11.28 -53.46
C LYS A 575 -13.98 -11.51 -53.27
N SER A 576 -14.38 -11.97 -52.08
CA SER A 576 -15.78 -12.19 -51.73
C SER A 576 -16.56 -10.87 -51.61
N SER A 577 -15.92 -9.83 -51.08
CA SER A 577 -16.50 -8.48 -50.95
C SER A 577 -16.68 -7.80 -52.31
N ILE A 578 -15.72 -7.95 -53.24
CA ILE A 578 -15.83 -7.47 -54.62
C ILE A 578 -16.97 -8.17 -55.37
N LYS A 579 -17.09 -9.51 -55.24
CA LYS A 579 -18.15 -10.30 -55.89
C LYS A 579 -19.55 -9.93 -55.38
N SER A 580 -19.71 -9.73 -54.07
CA SER A 580 -20.98 -9.28 -53.45
C SER A 580 -21.38 -7.88 -53.93
N THR A 581 -20.40 -6.97 -54.06
CA THR A 581 -20.63 -5.59 -54.55
C THR A 581 -21.13 -5.55 -55.99
N LYS A 582 -20.56 -6.37 -56.88
CA LYS A 582 -21.01 -6.53 -58.28
C LYS A 582 -22.44 -7.08 -58.39
N THR A 583 -22.81 -7.99 -57.49
CA THR A 583 -24.15 -8.59 -57.44
C THR A 583 -25.20 -7.58 -56.93
N LYS A 584 -24.86 -6.80 -55.89
CA LYS A 584 -25.71 -5.71 -55.36
C LYS A 584 -25.87 -4.52 -56.32
N THR A 585 -24.88 -4.22 -57.17
CA THR A 585 -24.99 -3.15 -58.18
C THR A 585 -25.95 -3.52 -59.32
N ASN A 586 -26.02 -4.79 -59.70
CA ASN A 586 -27.00 -5.29 -60.67
C ASN A 586 -28.44 -5.29 -60.09
N ILE A 587 -28.61 -5.58 -58.81
CA ILE A 587 -29.90 -5.45 -58.10
C ILE A 587 -30.30 -3.97 -57.95
N LYS A 588 -29.33 -3.06 -57.69
CA LYS A 588 -29.55 -1.60 -57.64
C LYS A 588 -30.08 -1.00 -58.94
N ARG A 589 -29.74 -1.56 -60.11
CA ARG A 589 -30.32 -1.13 -61.40
C ARG A 589 -31.83 -1.40 -61.50
N GLY A 590 -32.33 -2.44 -60.83
CA GLY A 590 -33.77 -2.64 -60.63
C GLY A 590 -34.39 -1.70 -59.58
N THR A 591 -33.59 -1.18 -58.65
CA THR A 591 -34.03 -0.28 -57.57
C THR A 591 -34.13 1.19 -58.00
N ILE A 592 -33.63 1.56 -59.19
CA ILE A 592 -33.80 2.90 -59.76
C ILE A 592 -35.29 3.20 -60.04
N PHE A 593 -36.09 2.18 -60.35
CA PHE A 593 -37.55 2.31 -60.45
C PHE A 593 -38.23 2.52 -59.08
N LEU A 594 -37.62 2.01 -58.00
CA LEU A 594 -38.07 2.17 -56.62
C LEU A 594 -37.66 3.54 -56.03
N LEU A 595 -36.68 4.22 -56.62
CA LEU A 595 -36.13 5.49 -56.14
C LEU A 595 -37.10 6.68 -56.27
N CYS A 596 -38.05 6.62 -57.20
CA CYS A 596 -39.17 7.57 -57.27
C CYS A 596 -40.18 7.40 -56.12
N LEU A 597 -40.23 6.22 -55.48
CA LEU A 597 -41.03 5.95 -54.29
C LEU A 597 -40.29 6.38 -53.00
N LEU A 598 -38.95 6.35 -53.01
CA LEU A 598 -38.10 6.67 -51.86
C LEU A 598 -37.97 8.17 -51.57
N THR A 599 -38.18 9.05 -52.54
CA THR A 599 -38.25 10.51 -52.30
C THR A 599 -39.41 10.88 -51.37
N PHE A 600 -40.50 10.11 -51.38
CA PHE A 600 -41.59 10.24 -50.41
C PHE A 600 -41.18 9.76 -49.00
N THR A 601 -40.28 8.77 -48.90
CA THR A 601 -39.76 8.26 -47.62
C THR A 601 -38.62 9.10 -47.03
N ALA A 602 -37.92 9.90 -47.84
CA ALA A 602 -36.84 10.78 -47.36
C ALA A 602 -37.36 11.89 -46.42
N LEU A 603 -38.57 12.38 -46.66
CA LEU A 603 -39.29 13.28 -45.74
C LEU A 603 -39.65 12.58 -44.40
N LEU A 604 -39.92 11.27 -44.43
CA LEU A 604 -40.13 10.45 -43.22
C LEU A 604 -38.81 10.10 -42.50
N MET A 605 -37.70 9.93 -43.24
CA MET A 605 -36.40 9.62 -42.64
C MET A 605 -35.76 10.81 -41.94
N SER A 606 -36.00 12.04 -42.41
CA SER A 606 -35.61 13.27 -41.68
C SER A 606 -36.27 13.34 -40.29
N PHE A 607 -37.49 12.84 -40.16
CA PHE A 607 -38.18 12.69 -38.87
C PHE A 607 -37.55 11.56 -38.02
N SER A 608 -37.13 10.46 -38.64
CA SER A 608 -36.46 9.35 -37.93
C SER A 608 -35.04 9.67 -37.44
N SER A 609 -34.30 10.54 -38.15
CA SER A 609 -32.96 10.99 -37.75
C SER A 609 -33.02 11.92 -36.54
N PHE A 610 -34.04 12.78 -36.48
CA PHE A 610 -34.32 13.58 -35.29
C PHE A 610 -34.73 12.68 -34.10
N LYS A 611 -35.50 11.61 -34.37
CA LYS A 611 -35.88 10.60 -33.36
C LYS A 611 -34.69 9.76 -32.88
N ALA A 612 -33.72 9.44 -33.74
CA ALA A 612 -32.50 8.72 -33.38
C ALA A 612 -31.53 9.59 -32.55
N GLN A 613 -31.43 10.88 -32.88
CA GLN A 613 -30.66 11.85 -32.10
C GLN A 613 -31.33 12.12 -30.74
N GLN A 614 -32.66 12.19 -30.69
CA GLN A 614 -33.43 12.19 -29.44
C GLN A 614 -33.23 10.89 -28.64
N GLN A 615 -33.22 9.71 -29.28
CA GLN A 615 -32.96 8.45 -28.56
C GLN A 615 -31.52 8.35 -28.03
N ALA A 616 -30.53 8.89 -28.72
CA ALA A 616 -29.15 8.94 -28.24
C ALA A 616 -28.99 9.94 -27.07
N GLN A 617 -29.60 11.13 -27.16
CA GLN A 617 -29.67 12.06 -26.04
C GLN A 617 -30.46 11.49 -24.87
N GLN A 618 -31.55 10.78 -25.13
CA GLN A 618 -32.38 10.15 -24.11
C GLN A 618 -31.61 9.02 -23.42
N LYS A 619 -30.88 8.16 -24.15
CA LYS A 619 -30.00 7.14 -23.55
C LYS A 619 -28.87 7.76 -22.71
N ARG A 620 -28.31 8.90 -23.13
CA ARG A 620 -27.31 9.64 -22.35
C ARG A 620 -27.91 10.23 -21.08
N LEU A 621 -29.07 10.88 -21.18
CA LEU A 621 -29.79 11.43 -20.03
C LEU A 621 -30.27 10.33 -19.08
N GLU A 622 -30.65 9.16 -19.60
CA GLU A 622 -30.98 7.97 -18.81
C GLU A 622 -29.73 7.44 -18.06
N ALA A 623 -28.56 7.39 -18.71
CA ALA A 623 -27.30 6.99 -18.07
C ALA A 623 -26.85 8.00 -16.99
N GLU A 624 -26.92 9.31 -17.27
CA GLU A 624 -26.61 10.38 -16.30
C GLU A 624 -27.64 10.42 -15.16
N SER A 625 -28.90 10.14 -15.44
CA SER A 625 -29.94 10.02 -14.42
C SER A 625 -29.71 8.79 -13.53
N LEU A 626 -29.31 7.65 -14.11
CA LEU A 626 -28.99 6.44 -13.36
C LEU A 626 -27.74 6.64 -12.49
N LEU A 627 -26.67 7.24 -13.04
CA LEU A 627 -25.47 7.60 -12.29
C LEU A 627 -25.77 8.59 -11.16
N GLY A 628 -26.60 9.61 -11.43
CA GLY A 628 -27.09 10.54 -10.41
C GLY A 628 -27.85 9.84 -9.29
N PHE A 629 -28.74 8.91 -9.63
CA PHE A 629 -29.43 8.07 -8.63
C PHE A 629 -28.44 7.20 -7.84
N MET A 630 -27.46 6.59 -8.50
CA MET A 630 -26.48 5.69 -7.87
C MET A 630 -25.56 6.40 -6.87
N VAL A 631 -25.17 7.64 -7.18
CA VAL A 631 -24.23 8.44 -6.37
C VAL A 631 -24.94 9.37 -5.38
N GLY A 632 -26.22 9.69 -5.62
CA GLY A 632 -27.09 10.44 -4.70
C GLY A 632 -27.97 9.50 -3.87
N ASP A 633 -29.20 9.25 -4.33
CA ASP A 633 -30.24 8.54 -3.58
C ASP A 633 -29.84 7.13 -3.09
N PHE A 634 -29.13 6.37 -3.93
CA PHE A 634 -28.66 5.04 -3.54
C PHE A 634 -27.50 5.14 -2.55
N ALA A 635 -26.65 6.16 -2.69
CA ALA A 635 -25.61 6.44 -1.72
C ALA A 635 -26.18 6.78 -0.35
N ASP A 636 -27.24 7.60 -0.29
CA ASP A 636 -27.96 7.92 0.94
C ASP A 636 -28.52 6.68 1.65
N LYS A 637 -29.06 5.74 0.88
CA LYS A 637 -29.52 4.46 1.45
C LYS A 637 -28.36 3.66 2.03
N LEU A 638 -27.23 3.58 1.33
CA LEU A 638 -26.04 2.86 1.80
C LEU A 638 -25.38 3.53 3.03
N ARG A 639 -25.43 4.88 3.13
CA ARG A 639 -25.03 5.64 4.32
C ARG A 639 -25.85 5.23 5.53
N SER A 640 -27.18 5.16 5.38
CA SER A 640 -28.10 4.84 6.47
C SER A 640 -27.87 3.45 7.09
N VAL A 641 -27.38 2.49 6.30
CA VAL A 641 -27.06 1.12 6.74
C VAL A 641 -25.56 0.89 7.00
N LYS A 642 -24.74 1.94 6.96
CA LYS A 642 -23.28 1.89 7.16
C LYS A 642 -22.54 0.92 6.22
N ARG A 643 -23.04 0.70 5.00
CA ARG A 643 -22.42 -0.17 3.98
C ARG A 643 -21.57 0.62 2.98
N MET A 644 -20.60 1.36 3.51
CA MET A 644 -19.69 2.20 2.70
C MET A 644 -18.77 1.37 1.79
N ASP A 645 -18.61 0.07 2.06
CA ASP A 645 -17.90 -0.88 1.20
C ASP A 645 -18.50 -0.96 -0.21
N LEU A 646 -19.82 -0.82 -0.33
CA LEU A 646 -20.54 -0.94 -1.59
C LEU A 646 -20.50 0.34 -2.44
N LEU A 647 -20.14 1.49 -1.85
CA LEU A 647 -20.09 2.77 -2.55
C LEU A 647 -18.82 2.95 -3.38
N ASP A 648 -17.72 2.36 -2.95
CA ASP A 648 -16.40 2.51 -3.56
C ASP A 648 -16.38 2.12 -5.05
N GLY A 649 -16.99 0.99 -5.40
CA GLY A 649 -17.05 0.52 -6.79
C GLY A 649 -17.93 1.40 -7.69
N ILE A 650 -18.99 1.97 -7.14
CA ILE A 650 -19.93 2.83 -7.86
C ILE A 650 -19.30 4.20 -8.11
N SER A 651 -18.73 4.80 -7.08
CA SER A 651 -18.11 6.13 -7.15
C SER A 651 -16.90 6.17 -8.09
N ASN A 652 -16.08 5.12 -8.14
CA ASN A 652 -14.95 5.06 -9.07
C ASN A 652 -15.40 4.99 -10.55
N LYS A 653 -16.45 4.21 -10.86
CA LYS A 653 -17.02 4.16 -12.22
C LYS A 653 -17.68 5.48 -12.62
N ALA A 654 -18.38 6.12 -11.68
CA ALA A 654 -18.96 7.44 -11.91
C ALA A 654 -17.87 8.50 -12.15
N LEU A 655 -16.76 8.45 -11.39
CA LEU A 655 -15.63 9.35 -11.56
C LEU A 655 -14.99 9.20 -12.94
N GLU A 656 -14.80 7.96 -13.41
CA GLU A 656 -14.28 7.68 -14.76
C GLU A 656 -15.18 8.28 -15.85
N TYR A 657 -16.51 8.09 -15.73
CA TYR A 657 -17.48 8.67 -16.66
C TYR A 657 -17.39 10.19 -16.74
N PHE A 658 -17.34 10.88 -15.59
CA PHE A 658 -17.30 12.36 -15.57
C PHE A 658 -15.93 12.93 -15.96
N THR A 659 -14.83 12.23 -15.65
CA THR A 659 -13.46 12.69 -16.00
C THR A 659 -13.25 12.65 -17.51
N ASN A 660 -13.72 11.60 -18.18
CA ASN A 660 -13.60 11.43 -19.63
C ASN A 660 -14.43 12.42 -20.46
N GLN A 661 -15.34 13.18 -19.84
CA GLN A 661 -16.16 14.19 -20.53
C GLN A 661 -15.57 15.60 -20.51
N VAL A 662 -14.48 15.85 -19.75
CA VAL A 662 -13.91 17.20 -19.60
C VAL A 662 -12.93 17.56 -20.74
N GLU A 663 -12.58 16.61 -21.62
CA GLU A 663 -11.59 16.81 -22.69
C GLU A 663 -12.13 17.28 -24.07
N GLU A 664 -13.43 17.51 -24.26
CA GLU A 664 -13.90 18.12 -25.53
C GLU A 664 -13.77 19.65 -25.51
N PRO A 665 -12.86 20.25 -26.30
CA PRO A 665 -12.78 21.70 -26.42
C PRO A 665 -14.08 22.23 -27.05
N SER A 666 -14.61 23.29 -26.43
CA SER A 666 -15.79 24.04 -26.86
C SER A 666 -15.94 24.13 -28.37
N SER A 667 -16.84 23.32 -28.94
CA SER A 667 -17.24 23.48 -30.33
C SER A 667 -18.07 24.76 -30.49
N LEU A 668 -17.89 25.46 -31.62
CA LEU A 668 -18.58 26.71 -31.99
C LEU A 668 -20.12 26.59 -32.10
N PHE A 669 -20.68 25.38 -31.93
CA PHE A 669 -22.10 25.08 -32.07
C PHE A 669 -22.60 24.23 -30.89
N ASN A 670 -22.47 24.71 -29.66
CA ASN A 670 -22.99 24.00 -28.50
C ASN A 670 -24.46 24.39 -28.24
N PHE A 671 -25.39 23.53 -28.64
CA PHE A 671 -26.83 23.64 -28.35
C PHE A 671 -27.23 22.98 -27.00
N ASN A 672 -26.28 22.77 -26.09
CA ASN A 672 -26.61 22.27 -24.75
C ASN A 672 -27.21 23.40 -23.90
N SER A 673 -28.37 23.16 -23.31
CA SER A 673 -28.96 24.08 -22.35
C SER A 673 -28.02 24.23 -21.14
N GLN A 674 -27.86 25.46 -20.62
CA GLN A 674 -27.07 25.72 -19.40
C GLN A 674 -27.44 24.80 -18.22
N GLN A 675 -28.68 24.29 -18.19
CA GLN A 675 -29.16 23.33 -17.18
C GLN A 675 -28.52 21.94 -17.30
N ALA A 676 -28.29 21.43 -18.52
CA ALA A 676 -27.66 20.12 -18.71
C ALA A 676 -26.18 20.14 -18.28
N GLU A 677 -25.48 21.24 -18.55
CA GLU A 677 -24.09 21.46 -18.12
C GLU A 677 -23.97 21.61 -16.60
N PHE A 678 -24.93 22.30 -15.95
CA PHE A 678 -25.00 22.39 -14.49
C PHE A 678 -25.18 21.00 -13.85
N LYS A 679 -26.15 20.21 -14.33
CA LYS A 679 -26.48 18.91 -13.74
C LYS A 679 -25.30 17.94 -13.78
N SER A 680 -24.59 17.86 -14.90
CA SER A 680 -23.40 17.00 -15.03
C SER A 680 -22.27 17.44 -14.08
N ARG A 681 -21.96 18.75 -14.01
CA ARG A 681 -20.95 19.28 -13.08
C ARG A 681 -21.33 19.06 -11.61
N PHE A 682 -22.61 19.17 -11.29
CA PHE A 682 -23.14 18.92 -9.95
C PHE A 682 -23.01 17.44 -9.55
N GLN A 683 -23.40 16.52 -10.44
CA GLN A 683 -23.24 15.07 -10.22
C GLN A 683 -21.77 14.65 -10.10
N TYR A 684 -20.87 15.33 -10.82
CA TYR A 684 -19.43 15.12 -10.64
C TYR A 684 -18.97 15.54 -9.23
N ALA A 685 -19.42 16.68 -8.73
CA ALA A 685 -19.13 17.09 -7.36
C ALA A 685 -19.74 16.12 -6.32
N GLN A 686 -20.96 15.63 -6.54
CA GLN A 686 -21.60 14.58 -5.71
C GLN A 686 -20.76 13.31 -5.66
N THR A 687 -20.18 12.90 -6.80
CA THR A 687 -19.33 11.70 -6.88
C THR A 687 -18.08 11.85 -6.03
N LEU A 688 -17.40 12.99 -6.11
CA LEU A 688 -16.22 13.28 -5.31
C LEU A 688 -16.56 13.35 -3.82
N GLU A 689 -17.73 13.86 -3.46
CA GLU A 689 -18.22 13.88 -2.08
C GLU A 689 -18.40 12.46 -1.53
N ALA A 690 -19.12 11.60 -2.26
CA ALA A 690 -19.30 10.20 -1.88
C ALA A 690 -17.96 9.44 -1.74
N MET A 691 -16.98 9.71 -2.62
CA MET A 691 -15.62 9.16 -2.49
C MET A 691 -14.93 9.62 -1.21
N GLY A 692 -15.06 10.92 -0.88
CA GLY A 692 -14.49 11.50 0.33
C GLY A 692 -15.03 10.81 1.59
N GLU A 693 -16.34 10.58 1.65
CA GLU A 693 -16.97 9.89 2.78
C GLU A 693 -16.54 8.43 2.91
N VAL A 694 -16.45 7.70 1.79
CA VAL A 694 -15.97 6.32 1.77
C VAL A 694 -14.52 6.27 2.29
N ALA A 695 -13.65 7.14 1.78
CA ALA A 695 -12.27 7.24 2.24
C ALA A 695 -12.19 7.59 3.73
N TYR A 696 -13.00 8.53 4.20
CA TYR A 696 -13.10 8.91 5.61
C TYR A 696 -13.51 7.72 6.50
N SER A 697 -14.55 6.97 6.09
CA SER A 697 -15.04 5.79 6.83
C SER A 697 -14.00 4.67 6.98
N ARG A 698 -13.05 4.59 6.03
CA ARG A 698 -11.94 3.62 6.03
C ARG A 698 -10.69 4.13 6.75
N GLY A 699 -10.73 5.34 7.32
CA GLY A 699 -9.60 5.97 7.99
C GLY A 699 -8.53 6.53 7.03
N LYS A 700 -8.83 6.64 5.73
CA LYS A 700 -7.92 7.18 4.71
C LYS A 700 -8.05 8.71 4.62
N THR A 701 -7.55 9.39 5.64
CA THR A 701 -7.77 10.84 5.83
C THR A 701 -7.23 11.73 4.69
N ILE A 702 -6.12 11.35 4.05
CA ILE A 702 -5.52 12.11 2.93
C ILE A 702 -6.37 11.98 1.66
N GLU A 703 -6.83 10.76 1.35
CA GLU A 703 -7.71 10.48 0.21
C GLU A 703 -9.05 11.20 0.39
N ALA A 704 -9.61 11.15 1.60
CA ALA A 704 -10.83 11.87 1.95
C ALA A 704 -10.67 13.39 1.77
N PHE A 705 -9.61 13.97 2.30
CA PHE A 705 -9.31 15.40 2.14
C PHE A 705 -9.22 15.80 0.67
N THR A 706 -8.50 15.03 -0.14
CA THR A 706 -8.32 15.31 -1.57
C THR A 706 -9.63 15.27 -2.34
N ALA A 707 -10.49 14.28 -2.06
CA ALA A 707 -11.78 14.15 -2.71
C ALA A 707 -12.73 15.30 -2.33
N PHE A 708 -12.83 15.62 -1.03
CA PHE A 708 -13.65 16.73 -0.56
C PHE A 708 -13.15 18.08 -1.06
N GLU A 709 -11.85 18.30 -1.16
CA GLU A 709 -11.29 19.56 -1.65
C GLU A 709 -11.56 19.75 -3.16
N ASN A 710 -11.45 18.68 -3.95
CA ASN A 710 -11.83 18.70 -5.36
C ASN A 710 -13.34 18.95 -5.57
N ALA A 711 -14.18 18.38 -4.69
CA ALA A 711 -15.61 18.66 -4.67
C ALA A 711 -15.87 20.13 -4.30
N ARG A 712 -15.21 20.67 -3.28
CA ARG A 712 -15.33 22.07 -2.83
C ARG A 712 -15.13 23.06 -3.97
N ILE A 713 -14.04 22.91 -4.73
CA ILE A 713 -13.72 23.80 -5.86
C ILE A 713 -14.86 23.83 -6.88
N ARG A 714 -15.45 22.66 -7.19
CA ARG A 714 -16.56 22.53 -8.14
C ARG A 714 -17.86 23.10 -7.59
N LEU A 715 -18.17 22.81 -6.33
CA LEU A 715 -19.37 23.31 -5.65
C LEU A 715 -19.36 24.83 -5.54
N GLU A 716 -18.22 25.43 -5.20
CA GLU A 716 -18.06 26.89 -5.16
C GLU A 716 -18.21 27.54 -6.53
N ALA A 717 -17.72 26.89 -7.59
CA ALA A 717 -17.93 27.37 -8.95
C ALA A 717 -19.43 27.31 -9.33
N LEU A 718 -20.14 26.25 -8.95
CA LEU A 718 -21.58 26.10 -9.19
C LEU A 718 -22.42 27.09 -8.37
N LEU A 719 -22.00 27.41 -7.14
CA LEU A 719 -22.71 28.36 -6.27
C LEU A 719 -22.66 29.79 -6.81
N LYS A 720 -21.61 30.15 -7.56
CA LYS A 720 -21.58 31.44 -8.28
C LYS A 720 -22.64 31.53 -9.37
N ILE A 721 -23.09 30.40 -9.91
CA ILE A 721 -24.08 30.32 -10.99
C ILE A 721 -25.50 30.21 -10.43
N GLN A 722 -25.71 29.33 -9.44
CA GLN A 722 -27.01 29.12 -8.79
C GLN A 722 -26.89 29.22 -7.25
N PRO A 723 -26.75 30.42 -6.69
CA PRO A 723 -26.51 30.61 -5.24
C PRO A 723 -27.69 30.17 -4.37
N ASN A 724 -28.91 30.14 -4.93
CA ASN A 724 -30.14 29.82 -4.21
C ASN A 724 -30.66 28.39 -4.50
N ASN A 725 -29.86 27.52 -5.11
CA ASN A 725 -30.25 26.14 -5.36
C ASN A 725 -30.11 25.31 -4.07
N LEU A 726 -31.23 24.79 -3.56
CA LEU A 726 -31.29 24.06 -2.28
C LEU A 726 -30.44 22.78 -2.29
N GLU A 727 -30.47 21.98 -3.36
CA GLU A 727 -29.66 20.74 -3.46
C GLU A 727 -28.16 21.07 -3.48
N LEU A 728 -27.78 22.12 -4.19
CA LEU A 728 -26.40 22.58 -4.25
C LEU A 728 -25.90 23.10 -2.90
N LEU A 729 -26.71 23.91 -2.21
CA LEU A 729 -26.40 24.40 -0.87
C LEU A 729 -26.29 23.25 0.14
N THR A 730 -27.17 22.25 0.04
CA THR A 730 -27.13 21.04 0.90
C THR A 730 -25.78 20.33 0.75
N LEU A 731 -25.37 20.06 -0.49
CA LEU A 731 -24.12 19.36 -0.78
C LEU A 731 -22.88 20.19 -0.43
N ALA A 732 -22.90 21.50 -0.69
CA ALA A 732 -21.84 22.42 -0.28
C ALA A 732 -21.72 22.52 1.25
N GLY A 733 -22.84 22.48 1.96
CA GLY A 733 -22.91 22.37 3.41
C GLY A 733 -22.26 21.10 3.93
N ALA A 734 -22.68 19.93 3.42
CA ALA A 734 -22.11 18.63 3.76
C ALA A 734 -20.59 18.58 3.48
N ASN A 735 -20.14 19.11 2.34
CA ASN A 735 -18.73 19.21 2.00
C ASN A 735 -17.93 20.06 3.00
N ALA A 736 -18.45 21.24 3.37
CA ALA A 736 -17.83 22.11 4.37
C ALA A 736 -17.79 21.44 5.76
N PHE A 737 -18.85 20.71 6.14
CA PHE A 737 -18.88 19.89 7.34
C PHE A 737 -17.76 18.84 7.33
N TRP A 738 -17.63 18.05 6.28
CA TRP A 738 -16.63 16.97 6.23
C TRP A 738 -15.18 17.46 6.24
N LEU A 739 -14.87 18.55 5.50
CA LEU A 739 -13.56 19.20 5.59
C LEU A 739 -13.29 19.72 7.02
N GLY A 740 -14.31 20.28 7.67
CA GLY A 740 -14.24 20.69 9.07
C GLY A 740 -14.01 19.51 10.00
N GLN A 741 -14.72 18.40 9.79
CA GLN A 741 -14.63 17.17 10.59
C GLN A 741 -13.23 16.56 10.51
N LEU A 742 -12.60 16.54 9.33
CA LEU A 742 -11.22 16.08 9.16
C LEU A 742 -10.22 16.91 9.99
N SER A 743 -10.44 18.22 10.11
CA SER A 743 -9.64 19.11 10.95
C SER A 743 -9.94 18.91 12.44
N TYR A 744 -11.22 18.72 12.77
CA TYR A 744 -11.70 18.48 14.13
C TYR A 744 -11.11 17.19 14.72
N ASP A 745 -11.05 16.12 13.92
CA ASP A 745 -10.49 14.83 14.32
C ASP A 745 -8.98 14.90 14.59
N LYS A 746 -8.28 15.81 13.91
CA LYS A 746 -6.87 16.14 14.19
C LYS A 746 -6.70 17.06 15.40
N SER A 747 -7.79 17.44 16.06
CA SER A 747 -7.82 18.45 17.13
C SER A 747 -7.34 19.84 16.68
N ASP A 748 -7.37 20.13 15.38
CA ASP A 748 -7.07 21.45 14.83
C ASP A 748 -8.36 22.30 14.81
N TYR A 749 -8.72 22.79 15.99
CA TYR A 749 -9.95 23.57 16.18
C TYR A 749 -9.90 24.94 15.50
N ALA A 750 -8.70 25.47 15.25
CA ALA A 750 -8.51 26.73 14.53
C ALA A 750 -8.86 26.58 13.05
N ALA A 751 -8.41 25.49 12.41
CA ALA A 751 -8.79 25.16 11.03
C ALA A 751 -10.26 24.69 10.92
N THR A 752 -10.81 24.08 11.96
CA THR A 752 -12.21 23.59 11.98
C THR A 752 -13.23 24.74 11.94
N GLU A 753 -13.02 25.79 12.74
CA GLU A 753 -13.99 26.86 12.93
C GLU A 753 -14.48 27.54 11.64
N PRO A 754 -13.62 27.99 10.71
CA PRO A 754 -14.09 28.62 9.47
C PRO A 754 -14.92 27.67 8.61
N LEU A 755 -14.61 26.37 8.60
CA LEU A 755 -15.33 25.37 7.83
C LEU A 755 -16.72 25.09 8.40
N PHE A 756 -16.85 24.96 9.73
CA PHE A 756 -18.14 24.80 10.39
C PHE A 756 -19.00 26.08 10.31
N LYS A 757 -18.40 27.28 10.35
CA LYS A 757 -19.11 28.53 10.08
C LYS A 757 -19.61 28.60 8.65
N LYS A 758 -18.83 28.09 7.69
CA LYS A 758 -19.25 28.02 6.29
C LYS A 758 -20.42 27.06 6.09
N TYR A 759 -20.36 25.87 6.70
CA TYR A 759 -21.51 24.96 6.74
C TYR A 759 -22.75 25.66 7.31
N HIS A 760 -22.61 26.31 8.47
CA HIS A 760 -23.70 27.07 9.08
C HIS A 760 -24.27 28.14 8.14
N SER A 761 -23.43 28.92 7.46
CA SER A 761 -23.89 29.95 6.53
C SER A 761 -24.70 29.38 5.35
N TYR A 762 -24.31 28.21 4.81
CA TYR A 762 -25.09 27.56 3.76
C TYR A 762 -26.44 27.06 4.28
N SER A 763 -26.46 26.47 5.48
CA SER A 763 -27.70 26.02 6.12
C SER A 763 -28.64 27.18 6.49
N GLU A 764 -28.10 28.34 6.90
CA GLU A 764 -28.90 29.55 7.14
C GLU A 764 -29.56 30.04 5.86
N ILE A 765 -28.82 30.07 4.74
CA ILE A 765 -29.39 30.42 3.43
C ILE A 765 -30.49 29.43 3.05
N MET A 766 -30.26 28.12 3.19
CA MET A 766 -31.28 27.09 2.92
C MET A 766 -32.54 27.28 3.77
N TYR A 767 -32.38 27.54 5.07
CA TYR A 767 -33.50 27.82 5.97
C TYR A 767 -34.24 29.10 5.60
N SER A 768 -33.54 30.15 5.16
CA SER A 768 -34.18 31.39 4.70
C SER A 768 -35.01 31.18 3.42
N LEU A 769 -34.55 30.32 2.52
CA LEU A 769 -35.24 29.98 1.27
C LEU A 769 -36.44 29.05 1.50
N ALA A 770 -36.33 28.13 2.46
CA ALA A 770 -37.35 27.13 2.76
C ALA A 770 -37.51 26.89 4.29
N PRO A 771 -38.10 27.83 5.04
CA PRO A 771 -38.15 27.79 6.51
C PRO A 771 -39.07 26.71 7.11
N ASN A 772 -39.92 26.12 6.27
CA ASN A 772 -40.84 25.03 6.62
C ASN A 772 -40.45 23.70 5.96
N ASP A 773 -39.34 23.65 5.23
CA ASP A 773 -38.81 22.40 4.71
C ASP A 773 -38.08 21.63 5.81
N PHE A 774 -38.35 20.32 5.89
CA PHE A 774 -37.77 19.46 6.92
C PHE A 774 -36.25 19.40 6.81
N ASN A 775 -35.69 19.27 5.60
CA ASN A 775 -34.25 19.14 5.42
C ASN A 775 -33.54 20.46 5.74
N SER A 776 -34.07 21.60 5.29
CA SER A 776 -33.51 22.92 5.63
C SER A 776 -33.48 23.19 7.15
N ILE A 777 -34.53 22.81 7.89
CA ILE A 777 -34.55 22.90 9.35
C ILE A 777 -33.48 22.00 9.98
N MET A 778 -33.37 20.77 9.48
CA MET A 778 -32.43 19.77 10.01
C MET A 778 -30.97 20.14 9.73
N GLU A 779 -30.62 20.58 8.53
CA GLU A 779 -29.27 21.03 8.19
C GLU A 779 -28.83 22.21 9.07
N LEU A 780 -29.72 23.20 9.27
CA LEU A 780 -29.42 24.29 10.19
C LEU A 780 -29.21 23.78 11.62
N SER A 781 -30.07 22.88 12.09
CA SER A 781 -29.93 22.24 13.40
C SER A 781 -28.59 21.49 13.56
N TYR A 782 -28.15 20.75 12.55
CA TYR A 782 -26.87 20.03 12.56
C TYR A 782 -25.67 20.97 12.52
N SER A 783 -25.75 22.07 11.77
CA SER A 783 -24.68 23.09 11.76
C SER A 783 -24.49 23.74 13.15
N HIS A 784 -25.58 24.04 13.85
CA HIS A 784 -25.51 24.51 15.25
C HIS A 784 -24.89 23.47 16.18
N ASN A 785 -25.25 22.19 16.03
CA ASN A 785 -24.65 21.10 16.80
C ASN A 785 -23.14 20.97 16.57
N SER A 786 -22.71 21.14 15.31
CA SER A 786 -21.29 21.10 14.92
C SER A 786 -20.50 22.24 15.57
N LEU A 787 -21.01 23.47 15.49
CA LEU A 787 -20.42 24.63 16.18
C LEU A 787 -20.44 24.48 17.70
N GLY A 788 -21.54 23.97 18.27
CA GLY A 788 -21.63 23.70 19.72
C GLY A 788 -20.60 22.68 20.19
N SER A 789 -20.37 21.63 19.40
CA SER A 789 -19.36 20.61 19.67
C SER A 789 -17.94 21.13 19.56
N LEU A 790 -17.69 22.07 18.66
CA LEU A 790 -16.42 22.81 18.57
C LEU A 790 -16.20 23.72 19.78
N TYR A 791 -17.19 24.52 20.15
CA TYR A 791 -17.12 25.41 21.31
C TYR A 791 -16.95 24.65 22.62
N LEU A 792 -17.51 23.45 22.75
CA LEU A 792 -17.22 22.55 23.88
C LEU A 792 -15.73 22.20 23.97
N LYS A 793 -15.05 21.97 22.85
CA LYS A 793 -13.62 21.65 22.81
C LYS A 793 -12.72 22.86 23.05
N GLN A 794 -13.16 24.04 22.63
CA GLN A 794 -12.50 25.32 22.88
C GLN A 794 -12.82 25.88 24.29
N PHE A 795 -13.52 25.13 25.15
CA PHE A 795 -13.95 25.55 26.48
C PHE A 795 -14.90 26.76 26.52
N ASN A 796 -15.47 27.15 25.38
CA ASN A 796 -16.50 28.19 25.28
C ASN A 796 -17.88 27.60 25.58
N TYR A 797 -18.12 27.26 26.85
CA TYR A 797 -19.35 26.59 27.28
C TYR A 797 -20.61 27.44 27.11
N THR A 798 -20.49 28.76 27.25
CA THR A 798 -21.61 29.69 27.01
C THR A 798 -22.01 29.69 25.53
N GLY A 799 -21.04 29.78 24.62
CA GLY A 799 -21.28 29.66 23.18
C GLY A 799 -21.84 28.29 22.79
N ALA A 800 -21.30 27.22 23.37
CA ALA A 800 -21.80 25.86 23.15
C ALA A 800 -23.27 25.71 23.59
N LYS A 801 -23.61 26.23 24.78
CA LYS A 801 -24.98 26.21 25.32
C LYS A 801 -25.94 26.92 24.38
N GLN A 802 -25.56 28.10 23.88
CA GLN A 802 -26.38 28.84 22.92
C GLN A 802 -26.65 28.00 21.67
N ARG A 803 -25.61 27.44 21.05
CA ARG A 803 -25.74 26.67 19.81
C ARG A 803 -26.55 25.40 19.99
N PHE A 804 -26.35 24.64 21.06
CA PHE A 804 -27.19 23.46 21.32
C PHE A 804 -28.65 23.82 21.63
N THR A 805 -28.89 24.97 22.27
CA THR A 805 -30.27 25.45 22.53
C THR A 805 -30.97 25.81 21.22
N GLU A 806 -30.29 26.54 20.32
CA GLU A 806 -30.79 26.86 18.97
C GLU A 806 -31.08 25.57 18.18
N SER A 807 -30.15 24.61 18.21
CA SER A 807 -30.31 23.31 17.56
C SER A 807 -31.53 22.55 18.09
N LEU A 808 -31.73 22.51 19.42
CA LEU A 808 -32.86 21.84 20.05
C LEU A 808 -34.20 22.48 19.67
N ALA A 809 -34.26 23.82 19.62
CA ALA A 809 -35.45 24.53 19.17
C ALA A 809 -35.83 24.15 17.73
N LEU A 810 -34.84 24.08 16.82
CA LEU A 810 -35.04 23.65 15.44
C LEU A 810 -35.50 22.19 15.34
N LYS A 811 -34.94 21.27 16.14
CA LYS A 811 -35.41 19.87 16.16
C LYS A 811 -36.84 19.73 16.66
N ASN A 812 -37.23 20.51 17.67
CA ASN A 812 -38.62 20.53 18.13
C ASN A 812 -39.55 21.03 17.02
N LYS A 813 -39.16 22.08 16.28
CA LYS A 813 -39.90 22.54 15.10
C LYS A 813 -39.98 21.45 14.00
N ALA A 814 -38.88 20.74 13.74
CA ALA A 814 -38.88 19.62 12.79
C ALA A 814 -39.78 18.44 13.23
N LEU A 815 -39.94 18.23 14.54
CA LEU A 815 -40.84 17.22 15.11
C LEU A 815 -42.32 17.61 14.93
N GLU A 816 -42.65 18.89 14.88
CA GLU A 816 -44.01 19.31 14.51
C GLU A 816 -44.37 18.85 13.09
N LEU A 817 -43.39 18.82 12.18
CA LEU A 817 -43.57 18.33 10.81
C LEU A 817 -43.57 16.79 10.74
N LYS A 818 -42.72 16.12 11.53
CA LYS A 818 -42.59 14.65 11.54
C LYS A 818 -42.52 14.10 12.98
N PRO A 819 -43.65 14.00 13.70
CA PRO A 819 -43.66 13.68 15.14
C PRO A 819 -43.05 12.32 15.52
N ASN A 820 -43.23 11.31 14.66
CA ASN A 820 -42.80 9.93 14.92
C ASN A 820 -41.49 9.57 14.20
N ASN A 821 -40.69 10.56 13.78
CA ASN A 821 -39.43 10.27 13.11
C ASN A 821 -38.39 9.75 14.13
N LYS A 822 -38.11 8.43 14.07
CA LYS A 822 -37.17 7.75 14.97
C LYS A 822 -35.80 8.44 15.04
N ASN A 823 -35.22 8.79 13.89
CA ASN A 823 -33.88 9.38 13.84
C ASN A 823 -33.88 10.78 14.46
N LEU A 824 -34.91 11.59 14.18
CA LEU A 824 -35.03 12.93 14.77
C LEU A 824 -35.21 12.89 16.29
N LEU A 825 -36.04 11.97 16.80
CA LEU A 825 -36.21 11.79 18.25
C LEU A 825 -34.90 11.36 18.93
N ARG A 826 -34.11 10.49 18.29
CA ARG A 826 -32.76 10.14 18.75
C ARG A 826 -31.83 11.36 18.73
N ASP A 827 -31.78 12.09 17.63
CA ASP A 827 -30.86 13.23 17.47
C ASP A 827 -31.22 14.39 18.41
N LYS A 828 -32.51 14.51 18.77
CA LYS A 828 -32.98 15.39 19.85
C LYS A 828 -32.43 14.94 21.19
N ALA A 829 -32.54 13.67 21.54
CA ALA A 829 -31.98 13.14 22.79
C ALA A 829 -30.46 13.33 22.88
N ASP A 830 -29.73 13.14 21.76
CA ASP A 830 -28.29 13.40 21.69
C ASP A 830 -27.97 14.89 21.93
N THR A 831 -28.75 15.80 21.33
CA THR A 831 -28.62 17.26 21.53
C THR A 831 -28.88 17.65 22.99
N ILE A 832 -29.91 17.06 23.62
CA ILE A 832 -30.19 17.26 25.05
C ILE A 832 -29.01 16.74 25.89
N SER A 833 -28.39 15.63 25.52
CA SER A 833 -27.23 15.09 26.23
C SER A 833 -26.00 16.00 26.14
N TRP A 834 -25.77 16.64 24.99
CA TRP A 834 -24.68 17.61 24.82
C TRP A 834 -24.94 18.91 25.57
N LEU A 835 -26.20 19.36 25.60
CA LEU A 835 -26.61 20.49 26.41
C LEU A 835 -26.47 20.18 27.91
N ALA A 836 -26.85 18.97 28.36
CA ALA A 836 -26.65 18.51 29.73
C ALA A 836 -25.17 18.52 30.13
N LYS A 837 -24.30 17.99 29.26
CA LYS A 837 -22.85 18.05 29.43
C LYS A 837 -22.35 19.50 29.50
N THR A 838 -22.91 20.40 28.71
CA THR A 838 -22.52 21.82 28.73
C THR A 838 -22.94 22.50 30.03
N GLU A 839 -24.17 22.26 30.49
CA GLU A 839 -24.68 22.75 31.78
C GLU A 839 -23.85 22.22 32.94
N GLU A 840 -23.45 20.95 32.89
CA GLU A 840 -22.52 20.36 33.85
C GLU A 840 -21.19 21.12 33.90
N ARG A 841 -20.58 21.44 32.74
CA ARG A 841 -19.33 22.22 32.67
C ARG A 841 -19.46 23.65 33.17
N LEU A 842 -20.67 24.22 33.09
CA LEU A 842 -21.02 25.53 33.67
C LEU A 842 -21.30 25.45 35.19
N GLY A 843 -21.30 24.25 35.79
CA GLY A 843 -21.57 24.04 37.21
C GLY A 843 -23.05 23.84 37.57
N ASN A 844 -23.93 23.77 36.57
CA ASN A 844 -25.38 23.61 36.76
C ASN A 844 -25.78 22.13 36.92
N PHE A 845 -25.32 21.51 38.02
CA PHE A 845 -25.47 20.09 38.31
C PHE A 845 -26.91 19.55 38.16
N ASN A 846 -27.90 20.21 38.81
CA ASN A 846 -29.29 19.74 38.79
C ASN A 846 -29.93 19.86 37.40
N ALA A 847 -29.56 20.88 36.63
CA ALA A 847 -30.04 21.06 35.27
C ALA A 847 -29.50 19.95 34.36
N ALA A 848 -28.20 19.65 34.45
CA ALA A 848 -27.59 18.55 33.72
C ALA A 848 -28.24 17.20 34.04
N LEU A 849 -28.47 16.91 35.33
CA LEU A 849 -29.11 15.65 35.74
C LEU A 849 -30.54 15.52 35.19
N THR A 850 -31.33 16.59 35.25
CA THR A 850 -32.68 16.64 34.69
C THR A 850 -32.67 16.43 33.18
N MET A 851 -31.75 17.07 32.46
CA MET A 851 -31.62 16.92 31.01
C MET A 851 -31.23 15.49 30.62
N TYR A 852 -30.25 14.88 31.30
CA TYR A 852 -29.91 13.48 31.06
C TYR A 852 -31.08 12.53 31.37
N ALA A 853 -31.86 12.80 32.40
CA ALA A 853 -33.06 12.04 32.72
C ALA A 853 -34.09 12.13 31.57
N ASN A 854 -34.36 13.33 31.07
CA ASN A 854 -35.27 13.57 29.94
C ASN A 854 -34.80 12.83 28.68
N ALA A 855 -33.53 12.97 28.30
CA ALA A 855 -32.95 12.26 27.16
C ALA A 855 -33.06 10.73 27.31
N SER A 856 -32.78 10.20 28.51
CA SER A 856 -32.88 8.75 28.76
C SER A 856 -34.32 8.24 28.73
N ASN A 857 -35.30 9.06 29.08
CA ASN A 857 -36.71 8.69 28.99
C ASN A 857 -37.16 8.60 27.53
N GLU A 858 -36.77 9.57 26.71
CA GLU A 858 -37.09 9.61 25.27
C GLU A 858 -36.42 8.44 24.52
N LEU A 859 -35.15 8.15 24.81
CA LEU A 859 -34.44 6.99 24.25
C LEU A 859 -35.03 5.66 24.74
N LYS A 860 -35.49 5.58 26.00
CA LYS A 860 -36.13 4.39 26.54
C LYS A 860 -37.45 4.10 25.84
N SER A 861 -38.29 5.11 25.58
CA SER A 861 -39.53 4.90 24.82
C SER A 861 -39.25 4.41 23.40
N LEU A 862 -38.24 4.97 22.74
CA LEU A 862 -37.83 4.50 21.40
C LEU A 862 -37.30 3.06 21.43
N LEU A 863 -36.50 2.69 22.42
CA LEU A 863 -35.92 1.35 22.49
C LEU A 863 -36.98 0.26 22.78
N ILE A 864 -38.13 0.62 23.38
CA ILE A 864 -39.27 -0.30 23.52
C ILE A 864 -39.87 -0.61 22.13
N GLU A 865 -39.97 0.39 21.26
CA GLU A 865 -40.49 0.24 19.89
C GLU A 865 -39.47 -0.43 18.96
N TYR A 866 -38.18 -0.16 19.16
CA TYR A 866 -37.07 -0.66 18.33
C TYR A 866 -36.01 -1.45 19.15
N PRO A 867 -36.35 -2.61 19.73
CA PRO A 867 -35.50 -3.31 20.71
C PRO A 867 -34.19 -3.86 20.13
N ALA A 868 -34.11 -4.04 18.82
CA ALA A 868 -32.91 -4.55 18.13
C ALA A 868 -31.93 -3.43 17.70
N ASP A 869 -32.24 -2.16 17.96
CA ASP A 869 -31.40 -1.05 17.53
C ASP A 869 -30.23 -0.81 18.51
N ALA A 870 -29.06 -1.36 18.18
CA ALA A 870 -27.85 -1.22 18.98
C ALA A 870 -27.38 0.24 19.14
N SER A 871 -27.71 1.14 18.19
CA SER A 871 -27.37 2.56 18.30
C SER A 871 -28.20 3.23 19.39
N LEU A 872 -29.52 2.97 19.43
CA LEU A 872 -30.40 3.47 20.48
C LEU A 872 -30.00 2.91 21.85
N ALA A 873 -29.68 1.61 21.93
CA ALA A 873 -29.18 0.99 23.14
C ALA A 873 -27.89 1.66 23.65
N SER A 874 -26.96 1.98 22.74
CA SER A 874 -25.70 2.65 23.08
C SER A 874 -25.92 4.08 23.60
N SER A 875 -26.75 4.90 22.93
CA SER A 875 -27.09 6.24 23.41
C SER A 875 -27.81 6.20 24.76
N LEU A 876 -28.73 5.25 24.97
CA LEU A 876 -29.41 5.07 26.25
C LEU A 876 -28.43 4.66 27.37
N ALA A 877 -27.52 3.72 27.09
CA ALA A 877 -26.50 3.30 28.05
C ALA A 877 -25.58 4.48 28.42
N TYR A 878 -25.19 5.30 27.44
CA TYR A 878 -24.40 6.49 27.67
C TYR A 878 -25.14 7.51 28.56
N THR A 879 -26.41 7.81 28.30
CA THR A 879 -27.17 8.75 29.14
C THR A 879 -27.37 8.23 30.57
N TYR A 880 -27.56 6.92 30.76
CA TYR A 880 -27.59 6.32 32.10
C TYR A 880 -26.26 6.40 32.83
N ILE A 881 -25.12 6.16 32.16
CA ILE A 881 -23.83 6.25 32.84
C ILE A 881 -23.49 7.70 33.23
N GLN A 882 -23.88 8.70 32.42
CA GLN A 882 -23.68 10.11 32.80
C GLN A 882 -24.48 10.48 34.06
N GLN A 883 -25.72 9.99 34.18
CA GLN A 883 -26.50 10.15 35.41
C GLN A 883 -25.80 9.48 36.60
N SER A 884 -25.27 8.26 36.41
CA SER A 884 -24.51 7.56 37.45
C SER A 884 -23.28 8.36 37.90
N TYR A 885 -22.48 8.86 36.95
CA TYR A 885 -21.29 9.64 37.26
C TYR A 885 -21.61 10.88 38.10
N LEU A 886 -22.67 11.62 37.78
CA LEU A 886 -23.10 12.78 38.56
C LEU A 886 -23.60 12.39 39.95
N LEU A 887 -24.45 11.37 40.02
CA LEU A 887 -25.02 10.89 41.28
C LEU A 887 -23.96 10.24 42.20
N SER A 888 -22.83 9.77 41.66
CA SER A 888 -21.78 9.07 42.42
C SER A 888 -21.09 9.94 43.48
N TYR A 889 -21.15 11.27 43.33
CA TYR A 889 -20.62 12.22 44.29
C TYR A 889 -21.55 12.46 45.50
N LEU A 890 -22.81 12.04 45.41
CA LEU A 890 -23.74 12.16 46.53
C LEU A 890 -23.44 11.08 47.59
N PRO A 891 -23.68 11.36 48.89
CA PRO A 891 -23.44 10.39 49.95
C PRO A 891 -24.19 9.07 49.76
N ASN A 892 -25.44 9.14 49.27
CA ASN A 892 -26.21 7.95 48.91
C ASN A 892 -25.81 7.46 47.51
N ARG A 893 -24.98 6.40 47.47
CA ARG A 893 -24.52 5.80 46.20
C ARG A 893 -25.54 4.87 45.54
N GLN A 894 -26.67 4.54 46.17
CA GLN A 894 -27.65 3.60 45.61
C GLN A 894 -28.29 4.07 44.28
N PRO A 895 -28.73 5.34 44.14
CA PRO A 895 -29.22 5.86 42.86
C PRO A 895 -28.16 5.79 41.75
N ALA A 896 -26.90 6.11 42.06
CA ALA A 896 -25.79 6.00 41.14
C ALA A 896 -25.59 4.54 40.69
N TYR A 897 -25.51 3.60 41.64
CA TYR A 897 -25.37 2.18 41.35
C TYR A 897 -26.48 1.65 40.43
N LYS A 898 -27.75 2.00 40.71
CA LYS A 898 -28.89 1.60 39.87
C LYS A 898 -28.73 2.10 38.43
N LYS A 899 -28.29 3.35 38.24
CA LYS A 899 -28.05 3.92 36.90
C LYS A 899 -26.86 3.27 36.20
N ALA A 900 -25.77 2.98 36.92
CA ALA A 900 -24.63 2.23 36.38
C ALA A 900 -25.03 0.82 35.95
N GLN A 901 -25.87 0.15 36.73
CA GLN A 901 -26.39 -1.18 36.41
C GLN A 901 -27.27 -1.15 35.15
N GLN A 902 -28.17 -0.16 35.05
CA GLN A 902 -28.97 0.05 33.84
C GLN A 902 -28.08 0.28 32.61
N ALA A 903 -27.06 1.16 32.71
CA ALA A 903 -26.11 1.41 31.64
C ALA A 903 -25.36 0.13 31.21
N THR A 904 -24.83 -0.62 32.17
CA THR A 904 -24.04 -1.84 31.93
C THR A 904 -24.88 -2.95 31.31
N ASN A 905 -26.13 -3.12 31.75
CA ASN A 905 -27.04 -4.10 31.16
C ASN A 905 -27.42 -3.72 29.72
N THR A 906 -27.77 -2.45 29.48
CA THR A 906 -28.15 -1.98 28.13
C THR A 906 -27.00 -2.11 27.15
N ILE A 907 -25.77 -1.71 27.52
CA ILE A 907 -24.61 -1.84 26.62
C ILE A 907 -24.19 -3.29 26.42
N ASN A 908 -24.38 -4.16 27.42
CA ASN A 908 -24.09 -5.59 27.25
C ASN A 908 -25.02 -6.24 26.23
N ASN A 909 -26.29 -5.84 26.18
CA ASN A 909 -27.22 -6.31 25.14
C ASN A 909 -26.73 -5.91 23.74
N ALA A 910 -26.29 -4.66 23.56
CA ALA A 910 -25.67 -4.22 22.30
C ALA A 910 -24.38 -4.99 21.98
N ARG A 911 -23.54 -5.28 23.00
CA ARG A 911 -22.31 -6.07 22.85
C ARG A 911 -22.57 -7.49 22.37
N LEU A 912 -23.68 -8.10 22.80
CA LEU A 912 -24.06 -9.45 22.38
C LEU A 912 -24.57 -9.47 20.92
N GLN A 913 -25.14 -8.35 20.44
CA GLN A 913 -25.57 -8.20 19.05
C GLN A 913 -24.38 -7.96 18.09
N ASP A 914 -23.40 -7.15 18.51
CA ASP A 914 -22.16 -6.92 17.75
C ASP A 914 -20.91 -7.20 18.62
N PRO A 915 -20.51 -8.47 18.75
CA PRO A 915 -19.36 -8.85 19.56
C PRO A 915 -18.02 -8.41 18.95
N LYS A 916 -17.98 -7.98 17.69
CA LYS A 916 -16.74 -7.54 17.02
C LYS A 916 -16.47 -6.05 17.23
N SER A 917 -17.48 -5.27 17.62
CA SER A 917 -17.31 -3.85 17.92
C SER A 917 -16.42 -3.61 19.13
N LYS A 918 -15.18 -3.17 18.87
CA LYS A 918 -14.22 -2.77 19.91
C LYS A 918 -14.75 -1.61 20.75
N GLU A 919 -15.54 -0.72 20.17
CA GLU A 919 -16.11 0.44 20.88
C GLU A 919 -17.13 0.01 21.93
N ILE A 920 -18.06 -0.86 21.57
CA ILE A 920 -19.09 -1.37 22.50
C ILE A 920 -18.44 -2.18 23.63
N GLN A 921 -17.42 -3.00 23.31
CA GLN A 921 -16.65 -3.72 24.33
C GLN A 921 -15.99 -2.76 25.32
N ARG A 922 -15.38 -1.68 24.83
CA ARG A 922 -14.79 -0.64 25.68
C ARG A 922 -15.86 -0.08 26.62
N TYR A 923 -16.97 0.44 26.10
CA TYR A 923 -18.03 1.00 26.95
C TYR A 923 -18.52 0.02 28.01
N TYR A 924 -18.73 -1.24 27.65
CA TYR A 924 -19.14 -2.28 28.60
C TYR A 924 -18.17 -2.40 29.79
N TYR A 925 -16.86 -2.58 29.56
CA TYR A 925 -15.91 -2.77 30.65
C TYR A 925 -15.73 -1.52 31.51
N ARG A 926 -15.81 -0.32 30.93
CA ARG A 926 -15.79 0.93 31.71
C ARG A 926 -17.04 1.11 32.56
N PHE A 927 -18.22 0.78 32.04
CA PHE A 927 -19.46 0.92 32.80
C PHE A 927 -19.51 -0.13 33.91
N LEU A 928 -19.05 -1.35 33.62
CA LEU A 928 -18.96 -2.43 34.58
C LEU A 928 -18.02 -2.08 35.73
N VAL A 929 -16.80 -1.58 35.47
CA VAL A 929 -15.89 -1.21 36.57
C VAL A 929 -16.51 -0.10 37.44
N HIS A 930 -17.15 0.90 36.83
CA HIS A 930 -17.82 1.97 37.59
C HIS A 930 -18.98 1.44 38.44
N GLN A 931 -19.82 0.56 37.88
CA GLN A 931 -20.89 -0.11 38.62
C GLN A 931 -20.33 -0.88 39.83
N LEU A 932 -19.26 -1.64 39.63
CA LEU A 932 -18.64 -2.46 40.67
C LEU A 932 -17.99 -1.62 41.78
N THR A 933 -17.43 -0.45 41.44
CA THR A 933 -16.91 0.53 42.43
C THR A 933 -18.03 1.13 43.28
N LEU A 934 -19.24 1.29 42.72
CA LEU A 934 -20.41 1.78 43.45
C LEU A 934 -21.13 0.72 44.29
N SER A 935 -20.79 -0.57 44.11
CA SER A 935 -21.42 -1.66 44.86
C SER A 935 -21.08 -1.56 46.36
N GLY A 936 -22.09 -1.76 47.21
CA GLY A 936 -21.90 -1.88 48.65
C GLY A 936 -21.22 -3.21 49.06
N ASP A 937 -21.16 -4.20 48.16
CA ASP A 937 -20.51 -5.48 48.43
C ASP A 937 -18.98 -5.34 48.42
N LYS A 938 -18.36 -5.68 49.55
CA LYS A 938 -16.91 -5.64 49.76
C LYS A 938 -16.18 -6.84 49.18
N LYS A 939 -16.87 -7.90 48.76
CA LYS A 939 -16.25 -9.05 48.08
C LYS A 939 -15.72 -8.65 46.70
N ILE A 940 -14.70 -9.36 46.23
CA ILE A 940 -14.19 -9.22 44.86
C ILE A 940 -15.20 -9.90 43.92
N ASP A 941 -15.65 -9.17 42.91
CA ASP A 941 -16.55 -9.71 41.87
C ASP A 941 -15.71 -10.47 40.83
N ASN A 942 -16.15 -11.67 40.46
CA ASN A 942 -15.42 -12.52 39.50
C ASN A 942 -15.19 -11.84 38.14
N ARG A 943 -16.09 -10.94 37.72
CA ARG A 943 -15.99 -10.22 36.44
C ARG A 943 -14.83 -9.21 36.40
N VAL A 944 -14.24 -8.88 37.56
CA VAL A 944 -13.04 -8.02 37.62
C VAL A 944 -11.86 -8.64 36.87
N LYS A 945 -11.76 -9.97 36.86
CA LYS A 945 -10.73 -10.69 36.09
C LYS A 945 -10.84 -10.39 34.59
N ASP A 946 -12.07 -10.32 34.08
CA ASP A 946 -12.32 -10.02 32.66
C ASP A 946 -11.93 -8.59 32.31
N ILE A 947 -12.19 -7.64 33.22
CA ILE A 947 -11.76 -6.23 33.08
C ILE A 947 -10.23 -6.16 33.02
N ILE A 948 -9.52 -6.81 33.95
CA ILE A 948 -8.05 -6.83 33.98
C ILE A 948 -7.47 -7.42 32.69
N ASN A 949 -8.01 -8.55 32.24
CA ASN A 949 -7.56 -9.19 31.00
C ASN A 949 -7.81 -8.30 29.78
N PHE A 950 -8.97 -7.65 29.71
CA PHE A 950 -9.25 -6.69 28.65
C PHE A 950 -8.28 -5.51 28.66
N MET A 951 -7.99 -4.96 29.84
CA MET A 951 -7.08 -3.84 30.04
C MET A 951 -5.62 -4.17 29.67
N LYS A 952 -5.15 -5.41 29.89
CA LYS A 952 -3.82 -5.85 29.44
C LYS A 952 -3.61 -5.78 27.93
N MET A 953 -4.70 -5.81 27.15
CA MET A 953 -4.66 -5.70 25.69
C MET A 953 -4.83 -4.26 25.19
N GLN A 954 -4.98 -3.27 26.08
CA GLN A 954 -5.14 -1.86 25.69
C GLN A 954 -3.82 -1.11 25.89
N ASP A 955 -3.39 -0.38 24.86
CA ASP A 955 -2.35 0.64 25.01
C ASP A 955 -3.00 1.89 25.64
N PHE A 956 -2.44 2.44 26.72
CA PHE A 956 -2.97 3.61 27.48
C PHE A 956 -2.89 4.96 26.70
N LYS A 957 -3.19 4.94 25.40
CA LYS A 957 -3.17 6.05 24.44
C LYS A 957 -4.38 6.97 24.54
N ASN A 958 -5.45 6.54 25.21
CA ASN A 958 -6.72 7.26 25.23
C ASN A 958 -7.30 7.37 26.64
N ASN A 959 -8.13 8.40 26.83
CA ASN A 959 -8.83 8.70 28.08
C ASN A 959 -9.64 7.50 28.61
N PHE A 960 -10.22 6.70 27.71
CA PHE A 960 -11.02 5.54 28.08
C PHE A 960 -10.23 4.50 28.89
N ALA A 961 -9.06 4.08 28.39
CA ALA A 961 -8.25 3.06 29.04
C ALA A 961 -7.74 3.57 30.40
N ILE A 962 -7.30 4.82 30.43
CA ILE A 962 -6.80 5.49 31.64
C ILE A 962 -7.89 5.56 32.71
N ASN A 963 -9.08 6.08 32.37
CA ASN A 963 -10.16 6.21 33.36
C ASN A 963 -10.73 4.87 33.83
N THR A 964 -10.68 3.84 32.98
CA THR A 964 -11.03 2.47 33.38
C THR A 964 -10.02 1.91 34.38
N GLN A 965 -8.72 2.13 34.14
CA GLN A 965 -7.65 1.75 35.06
C GLN A 965 -7.74 2.49 36.41
N LEU A 966 -7.97 3.81 36.40
CA LEU A 966 -8.14 4.61 37.62
C LEU A 966 -9.37 4.15 38.42
N SER A 967 -10.47 3.82 37.75
CA SER A 967 -11.67 3.27 38.40
C SER A 967 -11.41 1.90 39.03
N LEU A 968 -10.57 1.08 38.38
CA LEU A 968 -10.15 -0.23 38.89
C LEU A 968 -9.22 -0.10 40.10
N ILE A 969 -8.32 0.89 40.11
CA ILE A 969 -7.49 1.22 41.27
C ILE A 969 -8.38 1.62 42.45
N GLN A 970 -9.34 2.53 42.25
CA GLN A 970 -10.29 2.92 43.29
C GLN A 970 -11.14 1.73 43.78
N TYR A 971 -11.54 0.81 42.89
CA TYR A 971 -12.26 -0.41 43.25
C TYR A 971 -11.52 -1.28 44.27
N PHE A 972 -10.20 -1.44 44.10
CA PHE A 972 -9.36 -2.22 45.02
C PHE A 972 -9.04 -1.48 46.32
N ILE A 973 -8.89 -0.15 46.27
CA ILE A 973 -8.78 0.69 47.47
C ILE A 973 -10.02 0.54 48.36
N ASP A 974 -11.22 0.65 47.78
CA ASP A 974 -12.50 0.55 48.50
C ASP A 974 -12.73 -0.82 49.18
N ARG A 975 -11.97 -1.84 48.77
CA ARG A 975 -11.98 -3.22 49.28
C ARG A 975 -10.75 -3.58 50.11
N GLN A 976 -9.97 -2.58 50.53
CA GLN A 976 -8.79 -2.76 51.39
C GLN A 976 -7.73 -3.70 50.79
N LEU A 977 -7.51 -3.61 49.47
CA LEU A 977 -6.49 -4.37 48.74
C LEU A 977 -5.41 -3.43 48.14
N PRO A 978 -4.64 -2.72 49.00
CA PRO A 978 -3.72 -1.66 48.56
C PRO A 978 -2.56 -2.17 47.69
N GLN A 979 -2.14 -3.43 47.86
CA GLN A 979 -1.09 -4.04 47.03
C GLN A 979 -1.52 -4.14 45.56
N LYS A 980 -2.76 -4.58 45.31
CA LYS A 980 -3.31 -4.71 43.95
C LYS A 980 -3.50 -3.34 43.30
N ALA A 981 -3.93 -2.35 44.09
CA ALA A 981 -4.05 -0.97 43.64
C ALA A 981 -2.69 -0.36 43.25
N HIS A 982 -1.63 -0.60 44.04
CA HIS A 982 -0.27 -0.19 43.70
C HIS A 982 0.26 -0.86 42.43
N GLU A 983 0.02 -2.16 42.24
CA GLU A 983 0.42 -2.89 41.03
C GLU A 983 -0.16 -2.24 39.77
N LEU A 984 -1.47 -1.93 39.81
CA LEU A 984 -2.18 -1.32 38.70
C LEU A 984 -1.79 0.15 38.46
N LEU A 985 -1.49 0.90 39.53
CA LEU A 985 -1.01 2.27 39.43
C LEU A 985 0.38 2.32 38.80
N LYS A 986 1.32 1.49 39.28
CA LYS A 986 2.68 1.40 38.74
C LYS A 986 2.67 0.94 37.28
N ALA A 987 1.77 0.02 36.91
CA ALA A 987 1.60 -0.39 35.52
C ALA A 987 1.13 0.76 34.62
N LEU A 988 0.25 1.64 35.12
CA LEU A 988 -0.19 2.83 34.40
C LEU A 988 0.96 3.84 34.24
N GLU A 989 1.71 4.12 35.31
CA GLU A 989 2.81 5.09 35.31
C GLU A 989 3.98 4.69 34.42
N ASN A 990 4.29 3.39 34.35
CA ASN A 990 5.38 2.87 33.53
C ASN A 990 5.03 2.82 32.04
N ASP A 991 3.77 3.04 31.65
CA ASP A 991 3.36 3.00 30.25
C ASP A 991 3.76 4.27 29.50
N VAL A 992 4.52 4.10 28.42
CA VAL A 992 5.04 5.20 27.58
C VAL A 992 3.91 5.99 26.92
N ASN A 993 2.80 5.34 26.56
CA ASN A 993 1.66 6.02 25.96
C ASN A 993 0.90 6.87 26.97
N TYR A 994 0.77 6.40 28.22
CA TYR A 994 0.21 7.19 29.32
C TYR A 994 1.03 8.45 29.58
N GLN A 995 2.37 8.32 29.64
CA GLN A 995 3.27 9.46 29.81
C GLN A 995 3.08 10.48 28.68
N ARG A 996 3.08 10.04 27.42
CA ARG A 996 2.81 10.91 26.26
C ARG A 996 1.42 11.54 26.32
N TYR A 997 0.40 10.80 26.73
CA TYR A 997 -0.97 11.30 26.87
C TYR A 997 -1.04 12.44 27.88
N ILE A 998 -0.46 12.28 29.08
CA ILE A 998 -0.44 13.34 30.09
C ILE A 998 0.36 14.54 29.63
N THR A 999 1.55 14.35 29.03
CA THR A 999 2.36 15.47 28.53
C THR A 999 1.59 16.31 27.49
N ASN A 1000 0.79 15.66 26.63
CA ASN A 1000 -0.05 16.37 25.66
C ASN A 1000 -1.25 17.04 26.33
N LYS A 1001 -1.88 16.39 27.30
CA LYS A 1001 -3.02 16.95 28.04
C LYS A 1001 -2.65 18.15 28.91
N ALA A 1002 -1.46 18.14 29.50
CA ALA A 1002 -0.89 19.25 30.24
C ALA A 1002 -0.81 20.55 29.42
N LYS A 1003 -0.71 20.46 28.09
CA LYS A 1003 -0.72 21.62 27.17
C LYS A 1003 -2.12 22.17 26.88
N SER A 1004 -3.19 21.45 27.25
CA SER A 1004 -4.59 21.78 26.94
C SER A 1004 -5.40 22.28 28.13
N ASP A 1005 -4.76 22.60 29.26
CA ASP A 1005 -5.38 23.05 30.52
C ASP A 1005 -6.45 22.12 31.13
N ASP A 1006 -6.63 20.91 30.60
CA ASP A 1006 -7.53 19.85 31.08
C ASP A 1006 -6.74 18.71 31.74
N ASN A 1007 -6.49 18.84 33.05
CA ASN A 1007 -5.60 17.94 33.80
C ASN A 1007 -6.33 17.00 34.78
N VAL A 1008 -7.64 16.78 34.58
CA VAL A 1008 -8.48 15.99 35.52
C VAL A 1008 -7.95 14.57 35.74
N ASP A 1009 -7.51 13.89 34.68
CA ASP A 1009 -6.98 12.51 34.77
C ASP A 1009 -5.67 12.46 35.61
N PHE A 1010 -4.79 13.45 35.45
CA PHE A 1010 -3.55 13.57 36.22
C PHE A 1010 -3.83 13.90 37.69
N THR A 1011 -4.78 14.80 37.95
CA THR A 1011 -5.25 15.12 39.31
C THR A 1011 -5.80 13.89 40.01
N ASN A 1012 -6.70 13.15 39.36
CA ASN A 1012 -7.29 11.94 39.94
C ASN A 1012 -6.25 10.86 40.24
N LYS A 1013 -5.25 10.68 39.37
CA LYS A 1013 -4.11 9.78 39.62
C LYS A 1013 -3.34 10.19 40.88
N ASN A 1014 -2.94 11.46 40.99
CA ASN A 1014 -2.17 11.93 42.17
C ASN A 1014 -2.98 11.81 43.46
N LEU A 1015 -4.29 12.07 43.43
CA LEU A 1015 -5.17 11.87 44.59
C LEU A 1015 -5.28 10.39 44.99
N LEU A 1016 -5.37 9.47 44.02
CA LEU A 1016 -5.38 8.03 44.31
C LEU A 1016 -4.05 7.56 44.89
N GLU A 1017 -2.92 8.05 44.37
CA GLU A 1017 -1.59 7.76 44.90
C GLU A 1017 -1.42 8.31 46.33
N ALA A 1018 -1.93 9.51 46.60
CA ALA A 1018 -1.93 10.11 47.93
C ALA A 1018 -2.76 9.30 48.95
N LYS A 1019 -3.81 8.59 48.51
CA LYS A 1019 -4.56 7.65 49.38
C LYS A 1019 -3.80 6.37 49.69
N LEU A 1020 -2.88 5.98 48.80
CA LEU A 1020 -2.15 4.73 48.86
C LEU A 1020 -0.84 4.84 49.64
N THR A 1021 -0.23 6.02 49.70
CA THR A 1021 1.01 6.23 50.44
C THR A 1021 0.78 6.35 51.95
N GLU A 1022 1.64 5.71 52.73
CA GLU A 1022 1.69 5.82 54.19
C GLU A 1022 2.62 6.97 54.63
N ASN A 1023 3.42 7.53 53.70
CA ASN A 1023 4.36 8.60 53.99
C ASN A 1023 3.68 9.98 53.88
N LYS A 1024 3.55 10.68 55.01
CA LYS A 1024 2.91 12.00 55.09
C LYS A 1024 3.55 13.07 54.19
N LEU A 1025 4.88 13.10 54.06
CA LEU A 1025 5.58 14.05 53.18
C LEU A 1025 5.27 13.77 51.70
N GLN A 1026 5.25 12.50 51.32
CA GLN A 1026 4.90 12.09 49.96
C GLN A 1026 3.42 12.37 49.66
N GLN A 1027 2.53 12.10 50.62
CA GLN A 1027 1.10 12.41 50.53
C GLN A 1027 0.86 13.90 50.29
N GLU A 1028 1.52 14.77 51.06
CA GLU A 1028 1.43 16.22 50.92
C GLU A 1028 1.91 16.67 49.53
N GLN A 1029 3.05 16.15 49.06
CA GLN A 1029 3.57 16.47 47.73
C GLN A 1029 2.63 16.05 46.61
N LEU A 1030 2.02 14.86 46.69
CA LEU A 1030 1.06 14.37 45.71
C LEU A 1030 -0.21 15.21 45.69
N CYS A 1031 -0.71 15.61 46.86
CA CYS A 1031 -1.85 16.52 46.95
C CYS A 1031 -1.54 17.92 46.43
N LEU A 1032 -0.31 18.41 46.61
CA LEU A 1032 0.16 19.66 46.02
C LEU A 1032 0.24 19.56 44.48
N ASN A 1033 0.75 18.45 43.95
CA ASN A 1033 0.78 18.19 42.50
C ASN A 1033 -0.64 18.15 41.91
N ALA A 1034 -1.58 17.48 42.60
CA ALA A 1034 -2.99 17.44 42.21
C ALA A 1034 -3.62 18.85 42.23
N LEU A 1035 -3.35 19.65 43.26
CA LEU A 1035 -3.85 21.03 43.37
C LEU A 1035 -3.31 21.90 42.23
N ASN A 1036 -2.01 21.89 41.98
CA ASN A 1036 -1.36 22.68 40.93
C ASN A 1036 -1.91 22.33 39.54
N ALA A 1037 -2.21 21.05 39.30
CA ALA A 1037 -2.77 20.60 38.04
C ALA A 1037 -4.21 21.07 37.81
N ILE A 1038 -5.06 21.02 38.83
CA ILE A 1038 -6.52 21.26 38.69
C ILE A 1038 -6.90 22.75 38.82
N ILE A 1039 -6.05 23.60 39.41
CA ILE A 1039 -6.38 25.01 39.67
C ILE A 1039 -6.56 25.86 38.40
N GLN A 1040 -5.90 25.49 37.30
CA GLN A 1040 -6.14 26.14 36.01
C GLN A 1040 -7.41 25.59 35.35
N THR A 1041 -7.64 24.28 35.43
CA THR A 1041 -8.83 23.62 34.88
C THR A 1041 -10.12 24.16 35.49
N VAL A 1042 -10.17 24.46 36.80
CA VAL A 1042 -11.38 24.99 37.44
C VAL A 1042 -11.76 26.39 36.97
N LYS A 1043 -10.81 27.20 36.46
CA LYS A 1043 -11.13 28.54 35.94
C LYS A 1043 -12.00 28.48 34.69
N ILE A 1044 -11.76 27.48 33.86
CA ILE A 1044 -12.49 27.27 32.61
C ILE A 1044 -13.69 26.34 32.81
N ASN A 1045 -13.59 25.33 33.68
CA ASN A 1045 -14.56 24.24 33.82
C ASN A 1045 -15.05 24.09 35.26
N GLN A 1046 -16.31 24.46 35.50
CA GLN A 1046 -16.97 24.46 36.81
C GLN A 1046 -17.68 23.13 37.14
N SER A 1047 -17.44 22.08 36.35
CA SER A 1047 -18.03 20.76 36.57
C SER A 1047 -17.71 20.18 37.95
N ILE A 1048 -18.63 19.36 38.45
CA ILE A 1048 -18.41 18.56 39.66
C ILE A 1048 -17.19 17.64 39.54
N HIS A 1049 -16.87 17.17 38.33
CA HIS A 1049 -15.68 16.37 38.06
C HIS A 1049 -14.36 17.12 38.26
N VAL A 1050 -14.42 18.45 38.39
CA VAL A 1050 -13.26 19.33 38.59
C VAL A 1050 -13.28 19.91 40.01
N THR A 1051 -14.44 20.45 40.42
CA THR A 1051 -14.58 21.12 41.71
C THR A 1051 -14.50 20.16 42.90
N HIS A 1052 -14.94 18.89 42.75
CA HIS A 1052 -14.80 17.89 43.82
C HIS A 1052 -13.34 17.46 44.03
N PRO A 1053 -12.58 16.99 43.01
CA PRO A 1053 -11.15 16.69 43.18
C PRO A 1053 -10.33 17.90 43.67
N LEU A 1054 -10.67 19.12 43.24
CA LEU A 1054 -10.09 20.35 43.78
C LEU A 1054 -10.29 20.45 45.30
N MET A 1055 -11.53 20.23 45.78
CA MET A 1055 -11.81 20.24 47.21
C MET A 1055 -11.12 19.10 47.96
N GLN A 1056 -10.97 17.92 47.36
CA GLN A 1056 -10.20 16.83 47.94
C GLN A 1056 -8.72 17.19 48.09
N ALA A 1057 -8.12 17.84 47.09
CA ALA A 1057 -6.74 18.31 47.17
C ALA A 1057 -6.56 19.36 48.28
N TYR A 1058 -7.47 20.34 48.39
CA TYR A 1058 -7.46 21.32 49.48
C TYR A 1058 -7.66 20.68 50.86
N THR A 1059 -8.59 19.73 51.00
CA THR A 1059 -8.82 19.02 52.27
C THR A 1059 -7.60 18.16 52.64
N CYS A 1060 -6.97 17.47 51.68
CA CYS A 1060 -5.75 16.71 51.91
C CYS A 1060 -4.61 17.57 52.48
N LEU A 1061 -4.50 18.83 52.01
CA LEU A 1061 -3.51 19.80 52.49
C LEU A 1061 -3.96 20.57 53.74
N ASN A 1062 -5.10 20.24 54.35
CA ASN A 1062 -5.73 21.00 55.46
C ASN A 1062 -6.04 22.46 55.13
N ARG A 1063 -6.24 22.79 53.86
CA ARG A 1063 -6.46 24.15 53.31
C ARG A 1063 -7.89 24.39 52.83
N ALA A 1064 -8.85 23.54 53.24
CA ALA A 1064 -10.25 23.62 52.79
C ALA A 1064 -10.94 24.96 53.07
N ASN A 1065 -10.46 25.74 54.04
CA ASN A 1065 -11.01 27.07 54.38
C ASN A 1065 -10.63 28.15 53.34
N GLU A 1066 -9.67 27.90 52.45
CA GLU A 1066 -9.27 28.84 51.40
C GLU A 1066 -10.29 28.92 50.24
N MET A 1067 -11.21 27.95 50.13
CA MET A 1067 -12.23 27.88 49.08
C MET A 1067 -13.68 27.82 49.63
N PRO A 1068 -14.11 28.80 50.45
CA PRO A 1068 -15.39 28.74 51.15
C PRO A 1068 -16.60 28.75 50.18
N LYS A 1069 -16.49 29.47 49.06
CA LYS A 1069 -17.56 29.55 48.04
C LYS A 1069 -17.78 28.21 47.33
N THR A 1070 -16.70 27.57 46.88
CA THR A 1070 -16.76 26.27 46.21
C THR A 1070 -17.28 25.20 47.16
N LYS A 1071 -16.76 25.16 48.40
CA LYS A 1071 -17.23 24.25 49.45
C LYS A 1071 -18.72 24.44 49.74
N ALA A 1072 -19.18 25.68 49.91
CA ALA A 1072 -20.60 25.96 50.17
C ALA A 1072 -21.50 25.52 49.00
N SER A 1073 -21.05 25.71 47.76
CA SER A 1073 -21.79 25.27 46.55
C SER A 1073 -21.93 23.75 46.50
N LEU A 1074 -20.86 23.00 46.78
CA LEU A 1074 -20.90 21.53 46.85
C LEU A 1074 -21.77 21.01 47.99
N VAL A 1075 -21.69 21.63 49.18
CA VAL A 1075 -22.54 21.28 50.32
C VAL A 1075 -24.01 21.55 50.02
N LYS A 1076 -24.34 22.61 49.30
CA LYS A 1076 -25.71 22.89 48.84
C LYS A 1076 -26.26 21.81 47.89
N LEU A 1077 -25.39 21.12 47.16
CA LEU A 1077 -25.75 19.94 46.36
C LEU A 1077 -25.86 18.65 47.19
N GLY A 1078 -25.62 18.71 48.51
CA GLY A 1078 -25.64 17.54 49.40
C GLY A 1078 -24.31 16.78 49.45
N ILE A 1079 -23.23 17.34 48.88
CA ILE A 1079 -21.91 16.71 48.85
C ILE A 1079 -21.12 17.21 50.04
N THR A 1080 -20.85 16.32 51.00
CA THR A 1080 -20.24 16.69 52.30
C THR A 1080 -18.93 15.97 52.59
N ASN A 1081 -18.64 14.87 51.90
CA ASN A 1081 -17.39 14.13 52.08
C ASN A 1081 -16.33 14.59 51.08
N PHE A 1082 -15.40 15.41 51.55
CA PHE A 1082 -14.23 15.88 50.79
C PHE A 1082 -12.92 15.26 51.28
N THR A 1083 -13.00 14.28 52.17
CA THR A 1083 -11.79 13.57 52.63
C THR A 1083 -11.20 12.76 51.48
N LEU A 1084 -9.89 12.52 51.58
CA LEU A 1084 -9.16 11.79 50.56
C LEU A 1084 -9.74 10.38 50.41
#